data_AF-A0AAD8I9W0-F1
#
_entry.id   AF-A0AAD8I9W0-F1
#
_cell.length_a   1.000
_cell.length_b   1.000
_cell.length_c   1.000
_cell.angle_alpha   90.00
_cell.angle_beta   90.00
_cell.angle_gamma   90.00
#
_symmetry.space_group_name_H-M   'P 1'
#
loop_
_entity.id
_entity.type
_entity.pdbx_description
1 polymer ?
#
loop_
_entity_poly.entity_id
_entity_poly.type
_entity_poly.pdbx_seq_one_letter_code
_entity_poly.pdbx_strand_id
1 'polypeptide(L)'
;MTYFGNDIVLPEKQLGTIKLKTGRGIQYLYKVDHADTRMPSIKYGDTIPLTIKGPTLTFDDLVYLDFDLFCGAFKGTQDLKEWEPYEREVSRERVLFQSVDGTGWVVVNIGRSTGALITNVKLSLINNPTAANVSGVVFAANSELDIPDCRSVLFLKNPGNEIKVGPDGVIPLSKSFVGVPVDCQLSVRVSLIINGDPHTSVLKFDPIDEGVVAEFIPNEKEAKIQIEVTWGVGADVAPIYDIDFIYQRKIKLWSADDKSFMVEEAVALEFHPLRDMIKQSSSKELEYCISGITGKILLEVIKYFRSRVDRHSYSTCFTDGYFQQHDLVTLFNLIQAAHHLQDKRLMDLTCGALANSVKTRTYREIMKMSNIDDASIQILTRTHSEEGVPSIDSILRQRGQETFINRMLLVDVPISSLAKKHLFLFKDENPFFAQCLRDFLECMESQNSDLEKLLKATKQLHDLIDKDAGLVDYLSFGDVRHLLSILREIDNNKDMADIYINIQSLAVRILSHVLSHSRFSEFSLPAAPALVRLLYNSSTAISIAGAMALTRLAFASHECYGVILHTGALEIAQKIVLEDRKDSDLIQWLAKFLAVICSRGLPPAKVKVVLAISKDLLLMHSFRDRHIVPICYALQFLTDRRHVTTAIAIKGETWNKLIKILVERICHPLYITHGVAGPVVYESIVTGGAALGVVGNIARWGPRDKVQTLADDSALLRCLRRMLCFEPKFVKEVCQIISNIAARSRTWIKVMQSAKLIEPLCSLLESDTSESDIKMEAAWAIFNGIYGDRCQKIDNYSKGFHVQSRNTVSQLGR
;
A
#
# COMPACT_ATOMS: atom_id res chain seq x y z
N MET A 1 18.35 37.48 16.53
CA MET A 1 17.41 36.83 17.47
C MET A 1 18.15 36.56 18.74
N THR A 2 17.52 36.79 19.89
CA THR A 2 18.20 36.67 21.19
C THR A 2 17.37 35.81 22.14
N TYR A 3 18.03 34.88 22.84
CA TYR A 3 17.39 33.99 23.80
C TYR A 3 17.56 34.50 25.23
N PHE A 4 16.47 34.57 25.97
CA PHE A 4 16.42 34.96 27.38
C PHE A 4 15.69 33.88 28.16
N GLY A 5 16.39 32.82 28.57
CA GLY A 5 15.84 31.77 29.43
C GLY A 5 16.86 31.30 30.46
N ASN A 6 16.37 30.75 31.57
CA ASN A 6 17.22 30.40 32.71
C ASN A 6 18.10 29.16 32.47
N ASP A 7 17.74 28.32 31.50
CA ASP A 7 18.42 27.07 31.19
C ASP A 7 19.28 27.14 29.92
N ILE A 8 20.39 26.39 29.93
CA ILE A 8 21.28 26.19 28.79
C ILE A 8 20.66 25.18 27.81
N VAL A 9 20.51 25.55 26.54
CA VAL A 9 20.00 24.67 25.48
C VAL A 9 21.16 23.92 24.81
N LEU A 10 21.20 22.60 25.02
CA LEU A 10 22.22 21.72 24.43
C LEU A 10 22.06 21.58 22.91
N PRO A 11 23.15 21.35 22.14
CA PRO A 11 23.14 21.30 20.68
C PRO A 11 22.10 20.33 20.08
N GLU A 12 21.99 19.13 20.66
CA GLU A 12 21.03 18.10 20.23
C GLU A 12 19.56 18.46 20.49
N LYS A 13 19.31 19.47 21.31
CA LYS A 13 17.98 19.99 21.63
C LYS A 13 17.61 21.23 20.81
N GLN A 14 18.50 21.74 19.96
CA GLN A 14 18.28 22.92 19.14
C GLN A 14 17.41 22.66 17.89
N LEU A 15 16.62 21.58 17.90
CA LEU A 15 15.68 21.26 16.84
C LEU A 15 14.56 22.28 16.76
N GLY A 16 14.19 22.70 15.55
CA GLY A 16 13.06 23.59 15.38
C GLY A 16 13.05 24.36 14.09
N THR A 17 11.97 25.13 13.91
CA THR A 17 11.73 25.95 12.74
C THR A 17 11.17 27.31 13.11
N ILE A 18 11.54 28.31 12.34
CA ILE A 18 10.89 29.62 12.34
C ILE A 18 10.56 29.90 10.89
N LYS A 19 9.30 30.20 10.63
CA LYS A 19 8.74 30.36 9.30
C LYS A 19 8.07 31.72 9.20
N LEU A 20 8.35 32.45 8.15
CA LEU A 20 7.53 33.58 7.73
C LEU A 20 6.49 33.06 6.73
N LYS A 21 5.21 33.31 6.98
CA LYS A 21 4.11 32.99 6.05
C LYS A 21 3.55 34.28 5.48
N THR A 22 3.37 34.31 4.18
CA THR A 22 2.76 35.42 3.45
C THR A 22 1.67 34.88 2.52
N GLY A 23 0.90 35.76 1.88
CA GLY A 23 -0.02 35.39 0.79
C GLY A 23 0.67 34.66 -0.37
N ARG A 24 2.00 34.84 -0.53
CA ARG A 24 2.81 34.23 -1.59
C ARG A 24 3.47 32.90 -1.20
N GLY A 25 3.39 32.49 0.08
CA GLY A 25 3.94 31.20 0.53
C GLY A 25 4.66 31.25 1.88
N ILE A 26 5.42 30.19 2.18
CA ILE A 26 6.08 29.97 3.47
C ILE A 26 7.60 29.92 3.27
N GLN A 27 8.34 30.70 4.06
CA GLN A 27 9.78 30.77 4.04
C GLN A 27 10.36 30.47 5.42
N TYR A 28 11.46 29.73 5.49
CA TYR A 28 12.11 29.42 6.75
C TYR A 28 13.21 30.43 7.07
N LEU A 29 13.15 31.03 8.26
CA LEU A 29 14.18 31.91 8.83
C LEU A 29 15.16 31.12 9.70
N TYR A 30 14.70 30.03 10.30
CA TYR A 30 15.49 29.08 11.06
C TYR A 30 14.93 27.69 10.78
N LYS A 31 15.79 26.71 10.54
CA LYS A 31 15.40 25.31 10.34
C LYS A 31 16.54 24.40 10.76
N VAL A 32 16.26 23.57 11.75
CA VAL A 32 17.13 22.50 12.22
C VAL A 32 16.25 21.27 12.37
N ASP A 33 16.30 20.40 11.36
CA ASP A 33 15.42 19.22 11.26
C ASP A 33 16.01 17.97 11.94
N HIS A 34 17.32 17.99 12.24
CA HIS A 34 18.06 16.89 12.85
C HIS A 34 19.09 17.42 13.85
N ALA A 35 19.40 16.60 14.87
CA ALA A 35 20.34 16.99 15.93
C ALA A 35 21.75 17.12 15.34
N ASP A 36 22.33 18.33 15.38
CA ASP A 36 23.72 18.56 15.00
C ASP A 36 24.56 18.83 16.25
N THR A 37 25.27 17.79 16.70
CA THR A 37 26.13 17.85 17.89
C THR A 37 27.37 18.75 17.71
N ARG A 38 27.60 19.27 16.49
CA ARG A 38 28.68 20.23 16.19
C ARG A 38 28.26 21.68 16.45
N MET A 39 26.97 21.94 16.74
CA MET A 39 26.51 23.27 17.12
C MET A 39 26.94 23.61 18.56
N PRO A 40 27.18 24.89 18.89
CA PRO A 40 27.46 25.30 20.27
C PRO A 40 26.16 25.35 21.10
N SER A 41 26.26 25.12 22.42
CA SER A 41 25.13 25.31 23.34
C SER A 41 24.70 26.77 23.41
N ILE A 42 23.39 27.03 23.49
CA ILE A 42 22.82 28.39 23.63
C ILE A 42 22.58 28.68 25.11
N LYS A 43 23.04 29.84 25.59
CA LYS A 43 22.91 30.32 26.98
C LYS A 43 22.09 31.60 27.03
N TYR A 44 21.71 32.03 28.24
CA TYR A 44 21.02 33.29 28.46
C TYR A 44 21.79 34.47 27.84
N GLY A 45 21.11 35.25 27.00
CA GLY A 45 21.67 36.40 26.29
C GLY A 45 22.33 36.07 24.94
N ASP A 46 22.45 34.78 24.58
CA ASP A 46 23.10 34.39 23.33
C ASP A 46 22.25 34.78 22.11
N THR A 47 22.96 35.19 21.05
CA THR A 47 22.36 35.47 19.75
C THR A 47 22.23 34.18 18.95
N ILE A 48 21.01 33.86 18.51
CA ILE A 48 20.73 32.70 17.67
C ILE A 48 20.95 33.11 16.21
N PRO A 49 21.87 32.48 15.47
CA PRO A 49 22.04 32.73 14.05
C PRO A 49 20.85 32.17 13.27
N LEU A 50 20.30 32.97 12.36
CA LEU A 50 19.32 32.48 11.39
C LEU A 50 20.06 31.55 10.41
N THR A 51 19.60 30.31 10.28
CA THR A 51 20.37 29.24 9.64
C THR A 51 20.12 29.10 8.13
N ILE A 52 19.24 29.93 7.56
CA ILE A 52 18.83 29.82 6.16
C ILE A 52 18.92 31.17 5.46
N LYS A 53 19.47 31.18 4.24
CA LYS A 53 19.43 32.34 3.33
C LYS A 53 17.98 32.63 2.95
N GLY A 54 17.51 33.84 3.26
CA GLY A 54 16.17 34.28 2.91
C GLY A 54 16.20 35.38 1.84
N PRO A 55 15.34 35.36 0.80
CA PRO A 55 15.16 36.49 -0.10
C PRO A 55 14.65 37.74 0.63
N THR A 56 14.95 38.91 0.07
CA THR A 56 14.29 40.18 0.40
C THR A 56 12.88 40.18 -0.21
N LEU A 57 11.88 40.66 0.53
CA LEU A 57 10.49 40.66 0.11
C LEU A 57 10.05 42.04 -0.36
N THR A 58 9.27 42.09 -1.44
CA THR A 58 8.47 43.25 -1.84
C THR A 58 7.11 43.19 -1.14
N PHE A 59 6.66 44.33 -0.59
CA PHE A 59 5.42 44.43 0.20
C PHE A 59 4.18 44.30 -0.68
N ASP A 60 3.26 43.37 -0.36
CA ASP A 60 1.87 43.35 -0.86
C ASP A 60 0.88 42.50 -0.02
N ASP A 61 1.30 41.73 1.00
CA ASP A 61 0.44 40.73 1.67
C ASP A 61 0.56 40.69 3.20
N LEU A 62 -0.45 40.12 3.88
CA LEU A 62 -0.45 39.79 5.32
C LEU A 62 0.72 38.85 5.67
N VAL A 63 1.45 39.16 6.76
CA VAL A 63 2.66 38.43 7.17
C VAL A 63 2.47 37.81 8.56
N TYR A 64 2.74 36.51 8.67
CA TYR A 64 2.73 35.77 9.93
C TYR A 64 4.12 35.20 10.22
N LEU A 65 4.52 35.24 11.49
CA LEU A 65 5.71 34.55 11.97
C LEU A 65 5.32 33.31 12.79
N ASP A 66 5.50 32.15 12.17
CA ASP A 66 5.34 30.83 12.76
C ASP A 66 6.64 30.39 13.41
N PHE A 67 6.60 29.81 14.60
CA PHE A 67 7.79 29.29 15.27
C PHE A 67 7.48 28.02 16.06
N ASP A 68 8.45 27.11 16.05
CA ASP A 68 8.46 25.85 16.81
C ASP A 68 9.93 25.54 17.11
N LEU A 69 10.47 26.04 18.22
CA LEU A 69 11.89 25.99 18.57
C LEU A 69 12.14 25.09 19.79
N PHE A 70 13.35 24.54 19.82
CA PHE A 70 13.92 23.79 20.93
C PHE A 70 13.03 22.63 21.37
N CYS A 71 12.71 21.75 20.41
CA CYS A 71 11.83 20.60 20.61
C CYS A 71 10.42 20.97 21.11
N GLY A 72 9.90 22.13 20.67
CA GLY A 72 8.57 22.60 21.03
C GLY A 72 8.49 23.41 22.32
N ALA A 73 9.62 23.75 22.94
CA ALA A 73 9.64 24.62 24.13
C ALA A 73 9.10 26.03 23.83
N PHE A 74 9.26 26.50 22.59
CA PHE A 74 8.67 27.75 22.11
C PHE A 74 7.85 27.44 20.86
N LYS A 75 6.53 27.57 20.94
CA LYS A 75 5.64 27.25 19.82
C LYS A 75 4.53 28.26 19.69
N GLY A 76 4.30 28.75 18.48
CA GLY A 76 3.19 29.65 18.21
C GLY A 76 3.22 30.25 16.81
N THR A 77 2.24 31.11 16.56
CA THR A 77 2.14 31.93 15.36
C THR A 77 1.82 33.35 15.80
N GLN A 78 2.65 34.31 15.41
CA GLN A 78 2.39 35.72 15.62
C GLN A 78 1.96 36.36 14.31
N ASP A 79 0.81 37.02 14.34
CA ASP A 79 0.35 37.87 13.26
C ASP A 79 0.99 39.26 13.40
N LEU A 80 1.49 39.77 12.29
CA LEU A 80 2.20 41.05 12.22
C LEU A 80 1.25 42.09 11.59
N LYS A 81 0.07 42.25 12.22
CA LYS A 81 -1.16 42.88 11.69
C LYS A 81 -1.08 44.34 11.23
N GLU A 82 0.01 45.08 11.53
CA GLU A 82 0.15 46.51 11.22
C GLU A 82 1.37 46.78 10.30
N TRP A 83 1.52 45.94 9.27
CA TRP A 83 2.67 45.94 8.35
C TRP A 83 2.52 46.93 7.17
N GLU A 84 1.94 48.11 7.37
CA GLU A 84 2.02 49.17 6.34
C GLU A 84 3.37 49.89 6.46
N PRO A 85 4.11 50.10 5.36
CA PRO A 85 5.39 50.78 5.41
C PRO A 85 5.17 52.28 5.65
N TYR A 86 5.75 52.84 6.72
CA TYR A 86 5.72 54.29 6.93
C TYR A 86 6.49 54.99 5.80
N GLU A 87 5.86 55.99 5.19
CA GLU A 87 6.54 56.88 4.24
C GLU A 87 7.66 57.62 5.00
N ARG A 88 8.92 57.26 4.72
CA ARG A 88 10.15 57.92 5.15
C ARG A 88 10.66 57.69 6.59
N GLU A 89 10.15 56.72 7.36
CA GLU A 89 10.73 56.36 8.67
C GLU A 89 11.04 54.86 8.80
N VAL A 90 12.24 54.53 9.28
CA VAL A 90 12.58 53.18 9.73
C VAL A 90 11.95 52.93 11.10
N SER A 91 10.73 52.40 11.07
CA SER A 91 10.03 51.98 12.28
C SER A 91 10.44 50.57 12.71
N ARG A 92 10.46 50.37 14.02
CA ARG A 92 11.06 49.22 14.70
C ARG A 92 9.98 48.43 15.41
N GLU A 93 9.98 47.12 15.25
CA GLU A 93 9.07 46.24 16.00
C GLU A 93 9.84 45.09 16.65
N ARG A 94 9.49 44.80 17.89
CA ARG A 94 10.03 43.67 18.66
C ARG A 94 8.94 42.64 18.83
N VAL A 95 9.14 41.47 18.25
CA VAL A 95 8.26 40.33 18.43
C VAL A 95 8.82 39.43 19.53
N LEU A 96 7.98 39.17 20.52
CA LEU A 96 8.32 38.41 21.73
C LEU A 96 7.65 37.04 21.67
N PHE A 97 8.45 35.98 21.78
CA PHE A 97 7.97 34.61 21.86
C PHE A 97 8.25 34.06 23.24
N GLN A 98 7.20 33.90 24.04
CA GLN A 98 7.30 33.26 25.35
C GLN A 98 7.39 31.74 25.20
N SER A 99 8.16 31.09 26.05
CA SER A 99 8.17 29.63 26.17
C SER A 99 6.82 29.13 26.69
N VAL A 100 6.50 27.87 26.36
CA VAL A 100 5.24 27.22 26.77
C VAL A 100 5.10 27.14 28.30
N ASP A 101 6.22 27.04 29.02
CA ASP A 101 6.28 27.02 30.49
C ASP A 101 6.39 28.42 31.12
N GLY A 102 6.46 29.48 30.30
CA GLY A 102 6.52 30.87 30.73
C GLY A 102 7.87 31.35 31.27
N THR A 103 8.89 30.49 31.31
CA THR A 103 10.18 30.76 31.97
C THR A 103 11.23 31.44 31.08
N GLY A 104 11.00 31.51 29.76
CA GLY A 104 11.94 32.08 28.80
C GLY A 104 11.27 32.85 27.68
N TRP A 105 12.06 33.68 27.00
CA TRP A 105 11.63 34.52 25.88
C TRP A 105 12.63 34.47 24.75
N VAL A 106 12.13 34.37 23.52
CA VAL A 106 12.91 34.60 22.29
C VAL A 106 12.46 35.91 21.69
N VAL A 107 13.41 36.82 21.45
CA VAL A 107 13.15 38.14 20.87
C VAL A 107 13.59 38.16 19.40
N VAL A 108 12.67 38.59 18.54
CA VAL A 108 12.91 38.84 17.11
C VAL A 108 12.71 40.32 16.82
N ASN A 109 13.79 40.98 16.41
CA ASN A 109 13.75 42.38 16.00
C ASN A 109 13.51 42.46 14.48
N ILE A 110 12.58 43.32 14.07
CA ILE A 110 12.21 43.53 12.67
C ILE A 110 12.29 45.04 12.37
N GLY A 111 12.80 45.41 11.21
CA GLY A 111 12.84 46.78 10.70
C GLY A 111 12.22 46.87 9.31
N ARG A 112 11.49 47.96 9.02
CA ARG A 112 10.83 48.22 7.74
C ARG A 112 11.32 49.53 7.09
N SER A 113 11.39 49.56 5.76
CA SER A 113 11.75 50.76 5.00
C SER A 113 11.17 50.71 3.57
N THR A 114 10.76 51.87 3.05
CA THR A 114 10.36 52.05 1.65
C THR A 114 11.58 52.38 0.78
N GLY A 115 11.63 51.86 -0.45
CA GLY A 115 12.69 52.21 -1.40
C GLY A 115 14.07 51.61 -1.09
N ALA A 116 14.16 50.46 -0.42
CA ALA A 116 15.44 49.79 -0.17
C ALA A 116 15.97 49.02 -1.39
N LEU A 117 17.26 49.18 -1.69
CA LEU A 117 18.00 48.34 -2.63
C LEU A 117 18.41 47.03 -1.97
N ILE A 118 18.47 45.96 -2.77
CA ILE A 118 19.00 44.68 -2.33
C ILE A 118 20.50 44.68 -2.64
N THR A 119 21.34 44.40 -1.65
CA THR A 119 22.79 44.31 -1.86
C THR A 119 23.31 42.90 -1.59
N ASN A 120 24.21 42.40 -2.43
CA ASN A 120 24.94 41.16 -2.22
C ASN A 120 26.36 41.49 -1.74
N VAL A 121 26.78 40.91 -0.61
CA VAL A 121 28.09 41.06 -0.02
C VAL A 121 28.86 39.76 -0.23
N LYS A 122 29.99 39.85 -0.92
CA LYS A 122 30.93 38.74 -1.11
C LYS A 122 32.24 39.06 -0.41
N LEU A 123 32.75 38.09 0.34
CA LEU A 123 33.96 38.22 1.13
C LEU A 123 34.98 37.20 0.66
N SER A 124 36.16 37.65 0.23
CA SER A 124 37.22 36.76 -0.26
C SER A 124 38.53 37.03 0.45
N LEU A 125 39.30 35.98 0.70
CA LEU A 125 40.72 36.11 0.98
C LEU A 125 41.44 36.21 -0.36
N ILE A 126 42.32 37.18 -0.54
CA ILE A 126 43.12 37.35 -1.75
C ILE A 126 44.59 37.50 -1.37
N ASN A 127 45.49 37.16 -2.29
CA ASN A 127 46.93 37.06 -2.05
C ASN A 127 47.28 36.06 -0.93
N ASN A 128 46.48 35.01 -0.75
CA ASN A 128 46.72 33.98 0.26
C ASN A 128 47.11 32.65 -0.43
N PRO A 129 48.42 32.32 -0.50
CA PRO A 129 48.92 31.20 -1.30
C PRO A 129 48.59 29.82 -0.70
N THR A 130 48.18 29.74 0.56
CA THR A 130 47.87 28.47 1.25
C THR A 130 46.52 28.54 1.95
N ALA A 131 45.90 27.39 2.21
CA ALA A 131 44.60 27.37 2.86
C ALA A 131 44.68 27.94 4.30
N ALA A 132 43.79 28.86 4.64
CA ALA A 132 43.77 29.54 5.93
C ALA A 132 42.59 29.10 6.80
N ASN A 133 42.83 28.99 8.09
CA ASN A 133 41.80 28.74 9.10
C ASN A 133 41.18 30.08 9.50
N VAL A 134 39.88 30.23 9.26
CA VAL A 134 39.14 31.47 9.53
C VAL A 134 38.10 31.23 10.61
N SER A 135 38.15 32.05 11.66
CA SER A 135 37.08 32.20 12.66
C SER A 135 36.79 33.68 12.93
N GLY A 136 35.84 34.00 13.80
CA GLY A 136 35.39 35.36 14.11
C GLY A 136 34.02 35.68 13.56
N VAL A 137 33.71 36.97 13.41
CA VAL A 137 32.38 37.47 13.10
C VAL A 137 32.40 38.57 12.04
N VAL A 138 31.42 38.55 11.15
CA VAL A 138 31.16 39.62 10.18
C VAL A 138 29.73 40.11 10.34
N PHE A 139 29.57 41.41 10.50
CA PHE A 139 28.30 42.07 10.66
C PHE A 139 28.05 43.04 9.51
N ALA A 140 26.80 43.14 9.07
CA ALA A 140 26.31 44.23 8.25
C ALA A 140 25.20 45.00 8.99
N ALA A 141 25.25 46.32 8.89
CA ALA A 141 24.27 47.24 9.46
C ALA A 141 24.06 48.44 8.54
N ASN A 142 22.92 49.09 8.63
CA ASN A 142 22.64 50.31 7.85
C ASN A 142 22.86 51.53 8.75
N SER A 143 23.34 52.65 8.22
CA SER A 143 23.74 53.83 8.99
C SER A 143 22.63 54.45 9.85
N GLU A 144 21.36 54.33 9.46
CA GLU A 144 20.21 54.83 10.24
C GLU A 144 19.57 53.77 11.17
N LEU A 145 20.02 52.52 11.06
CA LEU A 145 19.59 51.39 11.89
C LEU A 145 20.59 51.09 13.01
N ASP A 146 21.24 52.11 13.59
CA ASP A 146 22.19 51.94 14.70
C ASP A 146 21.46 51.61 16.01
N ILE A 147 20.91 50.40 16.04
CA ILE A 147 20.30 49.77 17.20
C ILE A 147 21.37 48.83 17.78
N PRO A 148 21.76 49.00 19.05
CA PRO A 148 22.54 47.98 19.75
C PRO A 148 21.85 46.62 19.55
N ASP A 149 22.57 45.65 19.01
CA ASP A 149 22.13 44.25 18.81
C ASP A 149 21.21 43.95 17.60
N CYS A 150 20.97 44.90 16.68
CA CYS A 150 20.35 44.60 15.36
C CYS A 150 21.38 44.63 14.23
N ARG A 151 22.31 43.69 14.23
CA ARG A 151 23.27 43.50 13.14
C ARG A 151 22.95 42.23 12.37
N SER A 152 22.96 42.30 11.04
CA SER A 152 22.90 41.10 10.21
C SER A 152 24.24 40.38 10.32
N VAL A 153 24.24 39.24 11.00
CA VAL A 153 25.42 38.38 11.08
C VAL A 153 25.60 37.68 9.74
N LEU A 154 26.61 38.09 8.98
CA LEU A 154 26.95 37.50 7.68
C LEU A 154 27.86 36.28 7.84
N PHE A 155 28.65 36.24 8.91
CA PHE A 155 29.55 35.14 9.24
C PHE A 155 29.76 35.08 10.75
N LEU A 156 29.77 33.88 11.34
CA LEU A 156 30.11 33.66 12.74
C LEU A 156 30.74 32.26 12.92
N LYS A 157 31.97 32.23 13.42
CA LYS A 157 32.67 31.01 13.84
C LYS A 157 33.45 31.29 15.11
N ASN A 158 33.23 30.51 16.16
CA ASN A 158 33.97 30.67 17.41
C ASN A 158 35.40 30.11 17.27
N PRO A 159 36.36 30.61 18.07
CA PRO A 159 37.68 30.00 18.17
C PRO A 159 37.56 28.51 18.54
N GLY A 160 38.22 27.62 17.78
CA GLY A 160 38.12 26.16 17.89
C GLY A 160 37.12 25.48 16.95
N ASN A 161 36.38 26.23 16.13
CA ASN A 161 35.52 25.72 15.05
C ASN A 161 35.79 26.48 13.75
N GLU A 162 37.06 26.62 13.40
CA GLU A 162 37.53 27.33 12.23
C GLU A 162 37.07 26.66 10.93
N ILE A 163 36.78 27.47 9.92
CA ILE A 163 36.59 26.96 8.55
C ILE A 163 37.91 27.09 7.78
N LYS A 164 38.19 26.08 6.95
CA LYS A 164 39.37 26.09 6.09
C LYS A 164 39.00 26.71 4.74
N VAL A 165 39.51 27.90 4.47
CA VAL A 165 39.31 28.61 3.20
C VAL A 165 40.50 28.30 2.29
N GLY A 166 40.24 27.87 1.06
CA GLY A 166 41.29 27.56 0.08
C GLY A 166 42.12 28.78 -0.33
N PRO A 167 43.21 28.58 -1.11
CA PRO A 167 43.99 29.67 -1.68
C PRO A 167 43.10 30.61 -2.49
N ASP A 168 43.20 31.91 -2.23
CA ASP A 168 42.34 32.97 -2.78
C ASP A 168 40.82 32.66 -2.74
N GLY A 169 40.39 31.93 -1.71
CA GLY A 169 39.05 31.40 -1.58
C GLY A 169 38.04 32.42 -1.03
N VAL A 170 36.77 32.23 -1.44
CA VAL A 170 35.62 32.94 -0.89
C VAL A 170 35.33 32.43 0.53
N ILE A 171 35.14 33.35 1.47
CA ILE A 171 34.68 33.03 2.82
C ILE A 171 33.17 32.76 2.75
N PRO A 172 32.70 31.54 3.05
CA PRO A 172 31.29 31.19 2.95
C PRO A 172 30.48 31.93 4.02
N LEU A 173 29.69 32.91 3.58
CA LEU A 173 28.80 33.67 4.45
C LEU A 173 27.51 32.90 4.70
N SER A 174 27.02 32.91 5.94
CA SER A 174 25.71 32.35 6.31
C SER A 174 24.55 33.15 5.69
N LYS A 175 24.79 34.43 5.39
CA LYS A 175 23.88 35.32 4.66
C LYS A 175 24.73 36.31 3.84
N SER A 176 24.40 36.52 2.58
CA SER A 176 25.10 37.48 1.71
C SER A 176 24.24 38.67 1.29
N PHE A 177 22.93 38.65 1.50
CA PHE A 177 22.02 39.73 1.08
C PHE A 177 21.59 40.65 2.23
N VAL A 178 21.63 41.97 2.01
CA VAL A 178 21.18 43.00 2.96
C VAL A 178 20.28 44.01 2.25
N GLY A 179 19.14 44.35 2.83
CA GLY A 179 18.29 45.43 2.32
C GLY A 179 18.79 46.77 2.86
N VAL A 180 19.07 47.72 1.98
CA VAL A 180 19.63 49.03 2.35
C VAL A 180 18.77 50.13 1.73
N PRO A 181 18.12 50.99 2.54
CA PRO A 181 17.41 52.17 2.04
C PRO A 181 18.31 53.01 1.14
N VAL A 182 17.80 53.55 0.03
CA VAL A 182 18.58 54.40 -0.89
C VAL A 182 19.23 55.61 -0.21
N ASP A 183 18.66 56.07 0.90
CA ASP A 183 19.17 57.22 1.66
C ASP A 183 20.12 56.82 2.81
N CYS A 184 20.55 55.55 2.89
CA CYS A 184 21.38 55.00 3.97
C CYS A 184 22.68 54.36 3.46
N GLN A 185 23.75 54.41 4.26
CA GLN A 185 24.99 53.66 4.00
C GLN A 185 24.94 52.24 4.56
N LEU A 186 25.51 51.29 3.83
CA LEU A 186 25.83 49.96 4.36
C LEU A 186 27.16 49.99 5.11
N SER A 187 27.15 49.61 6.38
CA SER A 187 28.35 49.42 7.20
C SER A 187 28.61 47.92 7.39
N VAL A 188 29.73 47.43 6.87
CA VAL A 188 30.21 46.06 7.06
C VAL A 188 31.37 46.07 8.06
N ARG A 189 31.14 45.50 9.24
CA ARG A 189 32.17 45.30 10.26
C ARG A 189 32.69 43.88 10.19
N VAL A 190 33.97 43.75 9.87
CA VAL A 190 34.72 42.49 9.87
C VAL A 190 35.52 42.40 11.15
N SER A 191 35.41 41.30 11.88
CA SER A 191 36.23 40.97 13.06
C SER A 191 36.59 39.48 13.00
N LEU A 192 37.57 39.13 12.17
CA LEU A 192 38.00 37.76 11.90
C LEU A 192 39.32 37.43 12.59
N ILE A 193 39.56 36.15 12.82
CA ILE A 193 40.85 35.57 13.21
C ILE A 193 41.27 34.65 12.08
N ILE A 194 42.37 34.97 11.40
CA ILE A 194 42.89 34.18 10.27
C ILE A 194 44.22 33.60 10.71
N ASN A 195 44.33 32.27 10.75
CA ASN A 195 45.53 31.55 11.20
C ASN A 195 46.05 31.98 12.59
N GLY A 196 45.17 32.50 13.46
CA GLY A 196 45.50 32.97 14.80
C GLY A 196 45.69 34.49 14.93
N ASP A 197 45.78 35.22 13.81
CA ASP A 197 45.95 36.67 13.81
C ASP A 197 44.59 37.40 13.76
N PRO A 198 44.33 38.37 14.67
CA PRO A 198 43.08 39.11 14.69
C PRO A 198 43.06 40.23 13.65
N HIS A 199 41.95 40.33 12.92
CA HIS A 199 41.73 41.30 11.86
C HIS A 199 40.38 41.99 12.04
N THR A 200 40.40 43.29 12.31
CA THR A 200 39.17 44.07 12.49
C THR A 200 39.16 45.30 11.60
N SER A 201 38.07 45.49 10.87
CA SER A 201 37.83 46.69 10.05
C SER A 201 36.34 47.01 9.98
N VAL A 202 36.00 48.26 9.73
CA VAL A 202 34.64 48.73 9.46
C VAL A 202 34.66 49.46 8.14
N LEU A 203 33.93 48.94 7.16
CA LEU A 203 33.84 49.49 5.81
C LEU A 203 32.43 50.03 5.58
N LYS A 204 32.34 51.17 4.91
CA LYS A 204 31.06 51.82 4.58
C LYS A 204 30.90 51.92 3.07
N PHE A 205 29.70 51.65 2.59
CA PHE A 205 29.36 51.63 1.17
C PHE A 205 28.09 52.44 0.95
N ASP A 206 28.13 53.38 0.03
CA ASP A 206 26.98 54.15 -0.41
C ASP A 206 26.18 53.34 -1.45
N PRO A 207 24.83 53.31 -1.36
CA PRO A 207 23.98 52.71 -2.37
C PRO A 207 24.11 53.47 -3.71
N ILE A 208 24.02 52.76 -4.84
CA ILE A 208 23.98 53.27 -6.24
C ILE A 208 25.34 53.27 -6.99
N ASP A 209 26.46 52.96 -6.32
CA ASP A 209 27.73 52.69 -7.01
C ASP A 209 27.83 51.20 -7.43
N GLU A 210 27.69 50.86 -8.72
CA GLU A 210 27.77 49.45 -9.17
C GLU A 210 29.16 48.82 -8.88
N GLY A 211 29.16 47.67 -8.21
CA GLY A 211 30.36 46.82 -8.06
C GLY A 211 31.43 47.37 -7.11
N VAL A 212 31.05 48.03 -6.01
CA VAL A 212 32.02 48.60 -5.06
C VAL A 212 32.86 47.50 -4.41
N VAL A 213 34.18 47.58 -4.62
CA VAL A 213 35.16 46.68 -4.00
C VAL A 213 36.00 47.48 -3.01
N ALA A 214 36.05 47.01 -1.77
CA ALA A 214 36.97 47.51 -0.76
C ALA A 214 37.95 46.40 -0.36
N GLU A 215 39.23 46.70 -0.45
CA GLU A 215 40.30 45.86 0.07
C GLU A 215 40.90 46.52 1.29
N PHE A 216 41.16 45.73 2.33
CA PHE A 216 42.00 46.20 3.43
C PHE A 216 43.09 45.20 3.72
N ILE A 217 44.26 45.76 4.02
CA ILE A 217 45.47 45.02 4.33
C ILE A 217 45.45 44.74 5.84
N PRO A 218 45.39 43.47 6.27
CA PRO A 218 45.32 43.10 7.66
C PRO A 218 46.68 43.14 8.39
N ASN A 219 47.81 43.09 7.66
CA ASN A 219 49.20 43.35 8.09
C ASN A 219 50.16 43.44 6.89
N GLU A 220 51.36 44.03 7.04
CA GLU A 220 52.34 44.26 5.95
C GLU A 220 52.86 42.99 5.22
N LYS A 221 52.45 41.78 5.62
CA LYS A 221 52.78 40.53 4.94
C LYS A 221 51.56 39.63 4.70
N GLU A 222 51.20 39.52 3.42
CA GLU A 222 50.71 38.30 2.72
C GLU A 222 49.26 37.77 2.86
N ALA A 223 48.25 38.56 3.24
CA ALA A 223 46.87 38.26 2.83
C ALA A 223 46.06 39.56 2.79
N LYS A 224 45.12 39.75 1.87
CA LYS A 224 44.14 40.84 1.94
C LYS A 224 42.73 40.28 2.04
N ILE A 225 41.87 41.00 2.74
CA ILE A 225 40.44 40.72 2.76
C ILE A 225 39.79 41.65 1.73
N GLN A 226 39.16 41.06 0.73
CA GLN A 226 38.39 41.78 -0.28
C GLN A 226 36.91 41.64 0.00
N ILE A 227 36.21 42.78 0.07
CA ILE A 227 34.76 42.83 0.13
C ILE A 227 34.25 43.40 -1.18
N GLU A 228 33.39 42.65 -1.85
CA GLU A 228 32.69 43.07 -3.06
C GLU A 228 31.22 43.25 -2.71
N VAL A 229 30.67 44.42 -3.03
CA VAL A 229 29.27 44.79 -2.78
C VAL A 229 28.59 45.06 -4.12
N THR A 230 27.52 44.32 -4.40
CA THR A 230 26.74 44.47 -5.64
C THR A 230 25.31 44.88 -5.31
N TRP A 231 24.90 46.07 -5.76
CA TRP A 231 23.54 46.58 -5.58
C TRP A 231 22.62 46.10 -6.70
N GLY A 232 21.39 45.72 -6.36
CA GLY A 232 20.35 45.32 -7.30
C GLY A 232 19.05 46.09 -7.07
N VAL A 233 18.37 46.43 -8.17
CA VAL A 233 17.04 47.05 -8.17
C VAL A 233 15.99 45.97 -7.95
N GLY A 234 15.06 46.20 -7.02
CA GLY A 234 14.15 45.20 -6.43
C GLY A 234 13.17 44.45 -7.37
N ALA A 235 13.29 44.58 -8.69
CA ALA A 235 12.48 43.86 -9.68
C ALA A 235 13.26 42.85 -10.54
N ASP A 236 14.58 43.01 -10.71
CA ASP A 236 15.39 42.19 -11.64
C ASP A 236 16.28 41.14 -10.95
N VAL A 237 16.26 41.08 -9.62
CA VAL A 237 16.88 39.97 -8.90
C VAL A 237 15.87 38.82 -8.88
N ALA A 238 15.87 38.01 -9.94
CA ALA A 238 15.29 36.67 -9.88
C ALA A 238 15.74 36.00 -8.58
N PRO A 239 14.89 35.25 -7.85
CA PRO A 239 15.30 34.57 -6.64
C PRO A 239 16.49 33.66 -6.97
N ILE A 240 17.71 34.10 -6.60
CA ILE A 240 18.93 33.35 -6.79
C ILE A 240 18.88 32.19 -5.81
N TYR A 241 18.37 31.06 -6.29
CA TYR A 241 18.68 29.78 -5.68
C TYR A 241 20.19 29.60 -5.67
N ASP A 242 20.71 29.19 -4.52
CA ASP A 242 22.13 28.94 -4.30
C ASP A 242 22.75 28.11 -5.44
N ILE A 243 23.75 28.70 -6.10
CA ILE A 243 24.55 28.06 -7.16
C ILE A 243 25.54 27.00 -6.60
N ASP A 244 25.49 26.69 -5.30
CA ASP A 244 26.32 25.64 -4.69
C ASP A 244 25.64 24.25 -4.61
N PHE A 245 24.51 24.02 -5.27
CA PHE A 245 23.98 22.66 -5.52
C PHE A 245 24.56 21.99 -6.78
N ILE A 246 25.74 22.43 -7.25
CA ILE A 246 26.51 21.74 -8.30
C ILE A 246 27.23 20.54 -7.66
N TYR A 247 26.43 19.52 -7.34
CA TYR A 247 26.65 18.14 -7.77
C TYR A 247 25.27 17.49 -7.93
N GLN A 248 24.40 18.03 -8.80
CA GLN A 248 23.20 17.30 -9.21
C GLN A 248 23.62 16.13 -10.08
N ARG A 249 23.80 14.97 -9.44
CA ARG A 249 23.83 13.68 -10.15
C ARG A 249 22.56 13.61 -11.00
N LYS A 250 22.72 13.33 -12.29
CA LYS A 250 21.58 13.09 -13.18
C LYS A 250 21.34 11.59 -13.29
N ILE A 251 20.09 11.19 -13.18
CA ILE A 251 19.65 9.80 -13.22
C ILE A 251 18.90 9.60 -14.53
N LYS A 252 19.22 8.50 -15.22
CA LYS A 252 18.55 8.14 -16.46
C LYS A 252 17.41 7.17 -16.15
N LEU A 253 16.21 7.54 -16.58
CA LEU A 253 15.02 6.71 -16.44
C LEU A 253 14.61 6.18 -17.80
N TRP A 254 14.37 4.89 -17.90
CA TRP A 254 13.87 4.23 -19.11
C TRP A 254 12.38 3.91 -18.97
N SER A 255 11.58 4.28 -19.96
CA SER A 255 10.18 3.88 -20.06
C SER A 255 10.03 2.47 -20.64
N ALA A 256 8.82 1.92 -20.56
CA ALA A 256 8.48 0.60 -21.11
C ALA A 256 8.54 0.52 -22.65
N ASP A 257 8.52 1.66 -23.35
CA ASP A 257 8.69 1.79 -24.81
C ASP A 257 10.11 2.26 -25.17
N ASP A 258 11.11 1.91 -24.34
CA ASP A 258 12.54 2.14 -24.54
C ASP A 258 12.97 3.61 -24.73
N LYS A 259 12.18 4.57 -24.22
CA LYS A 259 12.56 5.99 -24.22
C LYS A 259 13.30 6.34 -22.94
N SER A 260 14.43 7.01 -23.07
CA SER A 260 15.24 7.46 -21.93
C SER A 260 14.96 8.93 -21.59
N PHE A 261 14.92 9.24 -20.30
CA PHE A 261 14.76 10.58 -19.76
C PHE A 261 15.88 10.87 -18.76
N MET A 262 16.59 11.98 -18.94
CA MET A 262 17.55 12.46 -17.96
C MET A 262 16.84 13.34 -16.95
N VAL A 263 16.93 12.96 -15.67
CA VAL A 263 16.19 13.57 -14.57
C VAL A 263 17.15 13.91 -13.44
N GLU A 264 16.90 15.02 -12.76
CA GLU A 264 17.66 15.49 -11.60
C GLU A 264 17.47 14.50 -10.44
N GLU A 265 18.53 14.17 -9.68
CA GLU A 265 18.43 13.24 -8.54
C GLU A 265 17.32 13.63 -7.55
N ALA A 266 17.13 14.92 -7.27
CA ALA A 266 16.05 15.41 -6.41
C ALA A 266 14.65 15.04 -6.93
N VAL A 267 14.45 15.02 -8.24
CA VAL A 267 13.18 14.63 -8.88
C VAL A 267 13.02 13.12 -8.87
N ALA A 268 14.10 12.38 -9.15
CA ALA A 268 14.09 10.92 -9.11
C ALA A 268 13.85 10.37 -7.69
N LEU A 269 14.28 11.07 -6.64
CA LEU A 269 14.02 10.71 -5.23
C LEU A 269 12.54 10.82 -4.83
N GLU A 270 11.71 11.55 -5.59
CA GLU A 270 10.26 11.57 -5.38
C GLU A 270 9.60 10.25 -5.83
N PHE A 271 10.26 9.44 -6.66
CA PHE A 271 9.75 8.14 -7.12
C PHE A 271 9.95 7.12 -5.99
N HIS A 272 8.89 6.80 -5.24
CA HIS A 272 9.00 5.98 -4.03
C HIS A 272 9.73 4.64 -4.23
N PRO A 273 9.47 3.86 -5.30
CA PRO A 273 10.17 2.58 -5.53
C PRO A 273 11.67 2.72 -5.76
N LEU A 274 12.14 3.87 -6.24
CA LEU A 274 13.54 4.11 -6.58
C LEU A 274 14.30 4.84 -5.46
N ARG A 275 13.59 5.47 -4.53
CA ARG A 275 14.14 6.36 -3.50
C ARG A 275 15.29 5.72 -2.72
N ASP A 276 15.06 4.54 -2.15
CA ASP A 276 16.06 3.88 -1.30
C ASP A 276 17.23 3.35 -2.13
N MET A 277 16.96 2.87 -3.35
CA MET A 277 17.99 2.42 -4.31
C MET A 277 18.93 3.56 -4.71
N ILE A 278 18.38 4.75 -4.96
CA ILE A 278 19.15 5.95 -5.31
C ILE A 278 20.01 6.39 -4.13
N LYS A 279 19.42 6.48 -2.92
CA LYS A 279 20.14 6.93 -1.70
C LYS A 279 21.30 6.01 -1.31
N GLN A 280 21.19 4.72 -1.55
CA GLN A 280 22.21 3.73 -1.20
C GLN A 280 23.35 3.65 -2.23
N SER A 281 23.16 4.22 -3.42
CA SER A 281 24.14 4.12 -4.50
C SER A 281 25.09 5.31 -4.54
N SER A 282 26.40 5.04 -4.56
CA SER A 282 27.48 6.04 -4.73
C SER A 282 27.94 6.23 -6.19
N SER A 283 27.37 5.50 -7.16
CA SER A 283 27.79 5.52 -8.57
C SER A 283 27.43 6.81 -9.32
N LYS A 284 28.35 7.46 -10.02
CA LYS A 284 28.02 8.71 -10.76
C LYS A 284 26.98 8.54 -11.88
N GLU A 285 26.86 7.34 -12.45
CA GLU A 285 25.89 7.00 -13.49
C GLU A 285 24.87 6.00 -12.94
N LEU A 286 23.60 6.40 -12.92
CA LEU A 286 22.48 5.54 -12.52
C LEU A 286 21.46 5.47 -13.63
N GLU A 287 21.08 4.25 -13.98
CA GLU A 287 20.00 3.98 -14.92
C GLU A 287 18.94 3.07 -14.28
N TYR A 288 17.67 3.44 -14.38
CA TYR A 288 16.55 2.64 -13.88
C TYR A 288 15.46 2.49 -14.94
N CYS A 289 14.92 1.29 -15.08
CA CYS A 289 13.74 1.04 -15.91
C CYS A 289 12.47 1.15 -15.08
N ILE A 290 11.54 1.99 -15.53
CA ILE A 290 10.20 2.10 -14.95
C ILE A 290 9.26 1.26 -15.81
N SER A 291 9.07 0.02 -15.38
CA SER A 291 8.21 -0.94 -16.08
C SER A 291 6.75 -0.48 -16.12
N GLY A 292 6.06 -0.82 -17.21
CA GLY A 292 4.62 -0.56 -17.38
C GLY A 292 4.22 0.88 -17.70
N ILE A 293 5.14 1.85 -17.72
CA ILE A 293 4.84 3.26 -18.02
C ILE A 293 5.49 3.65 -19.36
N THR A 294 4.67 4.09 -20.33
CA THR A 294 5.17 4.59 -21.63
C THR A 294 5.83 5.96 -21.48
N GLY A 295 6.72 6.32 -22.41
CA GLY A 295 7.47 7.56 -22.34
C GLY A 295 6.60 8.83 -22.39
N LYS A 296 5.44 8.78 -23.06
CA LYS A 296 4.47 9.90 -23.06
C LYS A 296 3.96 10.17 -21.64
N ILE A 297 3.63 9.11 -20.90
CA ILE A 297 3.10 9.19 -19.53
C ILE A 297 4.24 9.52 -18.56
N LEU A 298 5.39 8.88 -18.72
CA LEU A 298 6.57 9.15 -17.89
C LEU A 298 7.00 10.62 -17.99
N LEU A 299 6.91 11.23 -19.18
CA LEU A 299 7.19 12.65 -19.35
C LEU A 299 6.24 13.54 -18.53
N GLU A 300 4.93 13.29 -18.55
CA GLU A 300 3.95 14.05 -17.75
C GLU A 300 4.19 13.86 -16.24
N VAL A 301 4.51 12.63 -15.83
CA VAL A 301 4.88 12.31 -14.45
C VAL A 301 6.14 13.06 -14.00
N ILE A 302 7.18 13.11 -14.86
CA ILE A 302 8.40 13.86 -14.59
C ILE A 302 8.11 15.36 -14.46
N LYS A 303 7.27 15.94 -15.33
CA LYS A 303 6.87 17.35 -15.22
C LYS A 303 6.18 17.64 -13.88
N TYR A 304 5.25 16.76 -13.47
CA TYR A 304 4.58 16.87 -12.18
C TYR A 304 5.58 16.84 -11.01
N PHE A 305 6.51 15.86 -10.97
CA PHE A 305 7.49 15.79 -9.88
C PHE A 305 8.51 16.93 -9.92
N ARG A 306 8.92 17.40 -11.11
CA ARG A 306 9.77 18.59 -11.26
C ARG A 306 9.12 19.83 -10.64
N SER A 307 7.83 20.05 -10.86
CA SER A 307 7.11 21.18 -10.26
C SER A 307 7.06 21.12 -8.72
N ARG A 308 7.20 19.94 -8.12
CA ARG A 308 7.24 19.77 -6.66
C ARG A 308 8.61 20.10 -6.08
N VAL A 309 9.67 19.77 -6.82
CA VAL A 309 11.07 20.02 -6.44
C VAL A 309 11.45 21.48 -6.68
N ASP A 310 11.00 22.07 -7.77
CA ASP A 310 11.25 23.46 -8.13
C ASP A 310 9.95 24.16 -8.55
N ARG A 311 9.26 24.72 -7.56
CA ARG A 311 7.97 25.41 -7.75
C ARG A 311 8.10 26.75 -8.48
N HIS A 312 9.30 27.31 -8.58
CA HIS A 312 9.52 28.63 -9.15
C HIS A 312 9.88 28.57 -10.65
N SER A 313 10.42 27.45 -11.13
CA SER A 313 10.73 27.23 -12.55
C SER A 313 9.56 26.70 -13.40
N TYR A 314 8.43 26.34 -12.79
CA TYR A 314 7.25 25.84 -13.49
C TYR A 314 6.04 26.75 -13.26
N SER A 315 5.59 27.45 -14.31
CA SER A 315 4.36 28.26 -14.29
C SER A 315 3.08 27.44 -14.22
N THR A 316 3.16 26.13 -14.43
CA THR A 316 2.01 25.23 -14.52
C THR A 316 1.59 24.77 -13.13
N CYS A 317 0.40 25.18 -12.70
CA CYS A 317 -0.22 24.65 -11.49
C CYS A 317 -0.90 23.31 -11.79
N PHE A 318 -0.30 22.19 -11.34
CA PHE A 318 -0.88 20.85 -11.45
C PHE A 318 -2.08 20.70 -10.49
N THR A 319 -3.23 21.22 -10.91
CA THR A 319 -4.54 21.12 -10.24
C THR A 319 -5.44 20.10 -10.93
N ASP A 320 -6.62 19.83 -10.36
CA ASP A 320 -7.65 19.02 -11.03
C ASP A 320 -7.97 19.54 -12.44
N GLY A 321 -8.01 20.87 -12.61
CA GLY A 321 -8.27 21.52 -13.90
C GLY A 321 -7.18 21.29 -14.95
N TYR A 322 -5.93 21.04 -14.54
CA TYR A 322 -4.87 20.65 -15.47
C TYR A 322 -5.15 19.26 -16.05
N PHE A 323 -5.38 18.27 -15.17
CA PHE A 323 -5.56 16.89 -15.60
C PHE A 323 -6.85 16.67 -16.37
N GLN A 324 -7.91 17.46 -16.12
CA GLN A 324 -9.18 17.42 -16.86
C GLN A 324 -9.03 17.68 -18.37
N GLN A 325 -7.92 18.28 -18.81
CA GLN A 325 -7.64 18.54 -20.23
C GLN A 325 -7.20 17.28 -20.99
N HIS A 326 -6.75 16.24 -20.27
CA HIS A 326 -6.31 15.00 -20.88
C HIS A 326 -7.49 14.09 -21.27
N ASP A 327 -7.27 13.27 -22.30
CA ASP A 327 -8.21 12.22 -22.66
C ASP A 327 -8.29 11.12 -21.57
N LEU A 328 -9.36 10.33 -21.58
CA LEU A 328 -9.60 9.29 -20.59
C LEU A 328 -8.52 8.20 -20.55
N VAL A 329 -7.86 7.92 -21.68
CA VAL A 329 -6.82 6.90 -21.79
C VAL A 329 -5.54 7.38 -21.11
N THR A 330 -5.18 8.63 -21.35
CA THR A 330 -4.05 9.33 -20.73
C THR A 330 -4.28 9.45 -19.22
N LEU A 331 -5.49 9.86 -18.79
CA LEU A 331 -5.87 9.90 -17.37
C LEU A 331 -5.74 8.54 -16.69
N PHE A 332 -6.26 7.48 -17.31
CA PHE A 332 -6.17 6.13 -16.78
C PHE A 332 -4.72 5.65 -16.65
N ASN A 333 -3.87 5.91 -17.65
CA ASN A 333 -2.45 5.56 -17.59
C ASN A 333 -1.69 6.40 -16.54
N LEU A 334 -2.09 7.65 -16.31
CA LEU A 334 -1.54 8.48 -15.23
C LEU A 334 -1.92 7.94 -13.84
N ILE A 335 -3.15 7.44 -13.67
CA ILE A 335 -3.60 6.74 -12.44
C ILE A 335 -2.75 5.48 -12.21
N GLN A 336 -2.49 4.68 -13.27
CA GLN A 336 -1.58 3.54 -13.20
C GLN A 336 -0.16 3.92 -12.81
N ALA A 337 0.37 4.98 -13.40
CA ALA A 337 1.67 5.52 -13.05
C ALA A 337 1.72 5.98 -11.59
N ALA A 338 0.73 6.72 -11.12
CA ALA A 338 0.64 7.20 -9.75
C ALA A 338 0.61 6.06 -8.73
N HIS A 339 -0.15 5.00 -9.03
CA HIS A 339 -0.21 3.80 -8.20
C HIS A 339 1.15 3.08 -8.15
N HIS A 340 1.78 2.85 -9.30
CA HIS A 340 3.08 2.18 -9.39
C HIS A 340 4.18 2.97 -8.66
N LEU A 341 4.14 4.29 -8.75
CA LEU A 341 5.10 5.21 -8.10
C LEU A 341 4.73 5.53 -6.64
N GLN A 342 3.59 5.03 -6.17
CA GLN A 342 3.05 5.23 -4.82
C GLN A 342 2.89 6.72 -4.43
N ASP A 343 2.52 7.60 -5.38
CA ASP A 343 2.24 9.01 -5.09
C ASP A 343 0.73 9.25 -4.90
N LYS A 344 0.32 9.38 -3.63
CA LYS A 344 -1.09 9.61 -3.25
C LYS A 344 -1.66 10.86 -3.92
N ARG A 345 -0.91 11.96 -3.95
CA ARG A 345 -1.42 13.23 -4.49
C ARG A 345 -1.70 13.17 -5.99
N LEU A 346 -0.78 12.59 -6.78
CA LEU A 346 -0.99 12.39 -8.21
C LEU A 346 -2.17 11.45 -8.47
N MET A 347 -2.30 10.40 -7.63
CA MET A 347 -3.44 9.48 -7.69
C MET A 347 -4.76 10.24 -7.46
N ASP A 348 -4.84 11.06 -6.41
CA ASP A 348 -6.06 11.80 -6.06
C ASP A 348 -6.46 12.79 -7.17
N LEU A 349 -5.51 13.58 -7.68
CA LEU A 349 -5.73 14.55 -8.77
C LEU A 349 -6.22 13.87 -10.06
N THR A 350 -5.56 12.77 -10.46
CA THR A 350 -5.89 12.05 -11.69
C THR A 350 -7.20 11.25 -11.57
N CYS A 351 -7.48 10.68 -10.39
CA CYS A 351 -8.75 10.03 -10.08
C CYS A 351 -9.91 11.04 -10.07
N GLY A 352 -9.72 12.21 -9.46
CA GLY A 352 -10.70 13.30 -9.47
C GLY A 352 -10.97 13.81 -10.89
N ALA A 353 -9.94 13.98 -11.71
CA ALA A 353 -10.10 14.34 -13.12
C ALA A 353 -10.85 13.27 -13.93
N LEU A 354 -10.57 11.98 -13.71
CA LEU A 354 -11.30 10.87 -14.33
C LEU A 354 -12.78 10.85 -13.91
N ALA A 355 -13.08 10.99 -12.62
CA ALA A 355 -14.44 10.99 -12.10
C ALA A 355 -15.26 12.15 -12.67
N ASN A 356 -14.70 13.36 -12.65
CA ASN A 356 -15.31 14.55 -13.25
C ASN A 356 -15.54 14.37 -14.75
N SER A 357 -14.56 13.81 -15.48
CA SER A 357 -14.67 13.56 -16.92
C SER A 357 -15.78 12.58 -17.27
N VAL A 358 -16.14 11.66 -16.38
CA VAL A 358 -17.23 10.70 -16.59
C VAL A 358 -18.58 11.30 -16.17
N LYS A 359 -18.63 12.00 -15.03
CA LYS A 359 -19.85 12.64 -14.50
C LYS A 359 -20.39 13.76 -15.39
N THR A 360 -19.49 14.57 -15.98
CA THR A 360 -19.86 15.74 -16.80
C THR A 360 -20.33 15.38 -18.21
N ARG A 361 -20.18 14.12 -18.62
CA ARG A 361 -20.52 13.68 -19.98
C ARG A 361 -21.83 12.93 -20.03
N THR A 362 -22.60 13.19 -21.08
CA THR A 362 -23.79 12.41 -21.40
C THR A 362 -23.41 11.01 -21.90
N TYR A 363 -24.32 10.05 -21.73
CA TYR A 363 -24.16 8.70 -22.28
C TYR A 363 -23.79 8.69 -23.78
N ARG A 364 -24.41 9.58 -24.57
CA ARG A 364 -24.12 9.71 -26.02
C ARG A 364 -22.68 10.18 -26.28
N GLU A 365 -22.13 11.05 -25.44
CA GLU A 365 -20.76 11.54 -25.56
C GLU A 365 -19.75 10.46 -25.16
N ILE A 366 -20.01 9.73 -24.07
CA ILE A 366 -19.19 8.57 -23.67
C ILE A 366 -19.18 7.52 -24.79
N MET A 367 -20.32 7.26 -25.44
CA MET A 367 -20.41 6.36 -26.60
C MET A 367 -19.67 6.88 -27.84
N LYS A 368 -19.69 8.20 -28.10
CA LYS A 368 -18.91 8.79 -29.20
C LYS A 368 -17.40 8.66 -28.96
N MET A 369 -16.95 8.77 -27.70
CA MET A 369 -15.55 8.54 -27.32
C MET A 369 -15.16 7.07 -27.51
N SER A 370 -16.07 6.15 -27.21
CA SER A 370 -15.91 4.74 -27.55
C SER A 370 -15.91 4.46 -29.06
N ASN A 371 -16.03 5.47 -29.94
CA ASN A 371 -16.05 5.33 -31.39
C ASN A 371 -14.80 5.86 -32.13
N ILE A 372 -13.81 6.44 -31.44
CA ILE A 372 -12.62 7.05 -32.06
C ILE A 372 -11.52 6.00 -32.32
N ASP A 373 -11.09 5.84 -33.57
CA ASP A 373 -9.95 4.99 -34.00
C ASP A 373 -8.62 5.59 -33.54
N ASP A 374 -8.35 5.53 -32.25
CA ASP A 374 -7.10 6.04 -31.71
C ASP A 374 -6.03 4.92 -31.71
N ALA A 375 -4.96 5.13 -32.49
CA ALA A 375 -3.77 4.28 -32.51
C ALA A 375 -3.13 4.14 -31.10
N SER A 376 -3.47 5.01 -30.16
CA SER A 376 -3.10 4.92 -28.75
C SER A 376 -3.73 3.72 -28.01
N ILE A 377 -4.96 3.31 -28.39
CA ILE A 377 -5.62 2.10 -27.88
C ILE A 377 -4.91 0.85 -28.44
N GLN A 378 -4.41 0.94 -29.67
CA GLN A 378 -3.56 -0.07 -30.26
C GLN A 378 -2.20 -0.15 -29.56
N ILE A 379 -1.61 0.93 -29.04
CA ILE A 379 -0.29 0.90 -28.38
C ILE A 379 -0.35 0.22 -27.00
N LEU A 380 -1.43 0.41 -26.22
CA LEU A 380 -1.71 -0.43 -25.04
C LEU A 380 -1.88 -1.93 -25.38
N THR A 381 -2.05 -2.25 -26.68
CA THR A 381 -2.09 -3.62 -27.23
C THR A 381 -0.97 -3.93 -28.25
N ARG A 382 0.02 -3.03 -28.49
CA ARG A 382 1.05 -3.14 -29.56
C ARG A 382 2.46 -2.71 -29.16
N THR A 383 2.71 -2.25 -27.93
CA THR A 383 4.09 -2.16 -27.41
C THR A 383 4.35 -3.27 -26.41
N HIS A 384 4.36 -4.50 -26.91
CA HIS A 384 5.49 -5.41 -26.82
C HIS A 384 5.44 -6.25 -28.09
N SER A 385 6.59 -6.49 -28.70
CA SER A 385 6.81 -7.45 -29.78
C SER A 385 6.07 -8.77 -29.53
N GLU A 386 5.85 -9.53 -30.60
CA GLU A 386 5.00 -10.73 -30.74
C GLU A 386 5.19 -11.89 -29.72
N GLU A 387 5.88 -11.68 -28.60
CA GLU A 387 6.00 -12.60 -27.45
C GLU A 387 5.65 -11.96 -26.08
N GLY A 388 5.26 -10.69 -26.02
CA GLY A 388 5.23 -9.93 -24.76
C GLY A 388 3.97 -9.14 -24.40
N VAL A 389 2.87 -9.20 -25.16
CA VAL A 389 1.58 -8.62 -24.72
C VAL A 389 0.91 -9.61 -23.80
N PRO A 390 0.79 -9.31 -22.50
CA PRO A 390 0.29 -10.32 -21.61
C PRO A 390 -1.24 -10.18 -21.78
N SER A 391 -1.91 -11.23 -22.31
CA SER A 391 -3.37 -11.27 -22.61
C SER A 391 -4.27 -10.71 -21.49
N ILE A 392 -5.60 -10.55 -21.70
CA ILE A 392 -6.53 -10.30 -20.58
C ILE A 392 -6.22 -11.23 -19.39
N ASP A 393 -5.89 -12.50 -19.64
CA ASP A 393 -5.49 -13.44 -18.60
C ASP A 393 -4.21 -13.07 -17.84
N SER A 394 -3.38 -12.17 -18.34
CA SER A 394 -2.17 -11.70 -17.68
C SER A 394 -2.41 -10.49 -16.77
N ILE A 395 -3.27 -9.56 -17.20
CA ILE A 395 -3.69 -8.39 -16.43
C ILE A 395 -4.49 -8.91 -15.22
N LEU A 396 -5.24 -10.00 -15.43
CA LEU A 396 -5.90 -10.76 -14.38
C LEU A 396 -4.95 -11.62 -13.52
N ARG A 397 -3.71 -11.88 -13.96
CA ARG A 397 -2.66 -12.63 -13.22
C ARG A 397 -1.75 -11.74 -12.37
N GLN A 398 -1.49 -10.48 -12.78
CA GLN A 398 -0.67 -9.53 -12.01
C GLN A 398 -1.39 -8.99 -10.77
N ARG A 399 -2.73 -9.08 -10.73
CA ARG A 399 -3.54 -8.74 -9.56
C ARG A 399 -3.49 -9.90 -8.56
N GLY A 400 -2.99 -9.64 -7.35
CA GLY A 400 -2.70 -10.61 -6.29
C GLY A 400 -3.68 -11.79 -6.19
N GLN A 401 -3.12 -12.97 -5.90
CA GLN A 401 -3.84 -14.24 -5.76
C GLN A 401 -4.73 -14.34 -4.52
N GLU A 402 -5.17 -13.22 -3.93
CA GLU A 402 -5.98 -13.25 -2.72
C GLU A 402 -7.41 -13.73 -3.06
N THR A 403 -7.50 -15.04 -3.27
CA THR A 403 -8.74 -15.78 -3.19
C THR A 403 -9.22 -15.68 -1.76
N PHE A 404 -10.52 -15.41 -1.58
CA PHE A 404 -11.29 -15.39 -0.32
C PHE A 404 -11.26 -16.70 0.48
N ILE A 405 -10.20 -17.49 0.40
CA ILE A 405 -10.14 -18.85 0.93
C ILE A 405 -9.38 -18.82 2.23
N ASN A 406 -10.12 -18.70 3.33
CA ASN A 406 -9.56 -19.00 4.63
C ASN A 406 -9.39 -20.53 4.75
N ARG A 407 -8.21 -21.03 4.37
CA ARG A 407 -7.88 -22.46 4.39
C ARG A 407 -8.01 -23.08 5.79
N MET A 408 -7.90 -22.30 6.86
CA MET A 408 -8.08 -22.79 8.23
C MET A 408 -9.54 -23.19 8.52
N LEU A 409 -10.53 -22.59 7.85
CA LEU A 409 -11.94 -22.98 7.95
C LEU A 409 -12.24 -24.35 7.30
N LEU A 410 -11.32 -24.88 6.48
CA LEU A 410 -11.53 -26.15 5.77
C LEU A 410 -11.28 -27.38 6.65
N VAL A 411 -10.51 -27.26 7.73
CA VAL A 411 -10.07 -28.41 8.54
C VAL A 411 -10.26 -28.23 10.06
N ASP A 412 -10.90 -27.14 10.48
CA ASP A 412 -11.07 -26.74 11.89
C ASP A 412 -9.75 -26.88 12.67
N VAL A 413 -8.86 -25.92 12.48
CA VAL A 413 -7.64 -25.83 13.31
C VAL A 413 -7.92 -24.83 14.44
N PRO A 414 -8.19 -25.29 15.67
CA PRO A 414 -8.18 -24.37 16.81
C PRO A 414 -6.73 -23.99 17.10
N ILE A 415 -6.39 -22.71 17.04
CA ILE A 415 -5.18 -22.17 17.66
C ILE A 415 -5.65 -21.41 18.90
N SER A 416 -5.66 -22.05 20.07
CA SER A 416 -5.94 -21.33 21.32
C SER A 416 -4.67 -20.64 21.85
N SER A 417 -4.84 -19.46 22.44
CA SER A 417 -3.79 -18.76 23.19
C SER A 417 -3.36 -19.52 24.46
N LEU A 418 -4.18 -20.49 24.91
CA LEU A 418 -3.89 -21.37 26.05
C LEU A 418 -2.85 -22.45 25.71
N ALA A 419 -2.83 -22.95 24.46
CA ALA A 419 -1.84 -23.93 23.99
C ALA A 419 -0.43 -23.35 23.98
N LYS A 420 -0.26 -22.07 23.59
CA LYS A 420 1.01 -21.35 23.76
C LYS A 420 1.43 -21.19 25.23
N LYS A 421 0.51 -21.25 26.20
CA LYS A 421 0.86 -21.23 27.63
C LYS A 421 1.30 -22.60 28.15
N HIS A 422 0.72 -23.69 27.66
CA HIS A 422 1.05 -25.05 28.12
C HIS A 422 2.28 -25.65 27.44
N LEU A 423 2.56 -25.32 26.17
CA LEU A 423 3.76 -25.79 25.47
C LEU A 423 5.08 -25.25 26.07
N PHE A 424 5.03 -24.08 26.72
CA PHE A 424 6.21 -23.47 27.34
C PHE A 424 6.49 -23.97 28.77
N LEU A 425 5.58 -24.73 29.39
CA LEU A 425 5.71 -25.14 30.79
C LEU A 425 6.26 -26.55 31.00
N PHE A 426 6.21 -27.44 30.00
CA PHE A 426 6.65 -28.82 30.15
C PHE A 426 7.47 -29.27 28.93
N LYS A 427 8.78 -29.00 28.98
CA LYS A 427 9.76 -29.50 28.00
C LYS A 427 9.96 -31.02 28.09
N ASP A 428 9.54 -31.63 29.19
CA ASP A 428 9.56 -33.07 29.45
C ASP A 428 8.14 -33.53 29.81
N GLU A 429 7.66 -34.55 29.10
CA GLU A 429 6.38 -35.30 29.23
C GLU A 429 5.16 -34.59 29.84
N ASN A 430 4.04 -34.48 29.11
CA ASN A 430 2.76 -34.07 29.70
C ASN A 430 2.17 -35.25 30.52
N PRO A 431 2.26 -35.25 31.86
CA PRO A 431 1.92 -36.42 32.67
C PRO A 431 0.43 -36.73 32.66
N PHE A 432 -0.41 -35.70 32.46
CA PHE A 432 -1.86 -35.85 32.36
C PHE A 432 -2.24 -36.52 31.03
N PHE A 433 -1.63 -36.11 29.92
CA PHE A 433 -1.83 -36.77 28.63
C PHE A 433 -1.33 -38.22 28.67
N ALA A 434 -0.14 -38.46 29.22
CA ALA A 434 0.41 -39.81 29.37
C ALA A 434 -0.49 -40.72 30.20
N GLN A 435 -1.11 -40.21 31.27
CA GLN A 435 -2.10 -40.98 32.04
C GLN A 435 -3.35 -41.29 31.23
N CYS A 436 -3.93 -40.30 30.54
CA CYS A 436 -5.13 -40.52 29.71
C CYS A 436 -4.88 -41.54 28.58
N LEU A 437 -3.68 -41.51 27.99
CA LEU A 437 -3.27 -42.48 26.97
C LEU A 437 -3.14 -43.89 27.55
N ARG A 438 -2.49 -44.04 28.73
CA ARG A 438 -2.40 -45.33 29.43
C ARG A 438 -3.78 -45.88 29.77
N ASP A 439 -4.64 -45.07 30.38
CA ASP A 439 -6.01 -45.47 30.75
C ASP A 439 -6.80 -45.98 29.51
N PHE A 440 -6.63 -45.31 28.37
CA PHE A 440 -7.24 -45.73 27.11
C PHE A 440 -6.70 -47.07 26.60
N LEU A 441 -5.37 -47.25 26.56
CA LEU A 441 -4.74 -48.48 26.06
C LEU A 441 -5.03 -49.68 26.98
N GLU A 442 -4.96 -49.51 28.31
CA GLU A 442 -5.30 -50.55 29.28
C GLU A 442 -6.76 -51.00 29.14
N CYS A 443 -7.69 -50.06 28.91
CA CYS A 443 -9.08 -50.40 28.65
C CYS A 443 -9.26 -51.21 27.36
N MET A 444 -8.51 -50.87 26.29
CA MET A 444 -8.56 -51.56 25.00
C MET A 444 -8.00 -52.99 25.06
N GLU A 445 -6.96 -53.24 25.85
CA GLU A 445 -6.32 -54.57 25.96
C GLU A 445 -7.07 -55.54 26.89
N SER A 446 -7.96 -55.02 27.74
CA SER A 446 -8.66 -55.85 28.72
C SER A 446 -9.77 -56.70 28.07
N GLN A 447 -9.71 -58.03 28.25
CA GLN A 447 -10.68 -58.98 27.67
C GLN A 447 -12.12 -58.84 28.22
N ASN A 448 -12.30 -58.12 29.34
CA ASN A 448 -13.59 -57.84 29.99
C ASN A 448 -13.72 -56.32 30.26
N SER A 449 -13.37 -55.48 29.28
CA SER A 449 -13.41 -54.03 29.45
C SER A 449 -14.83 -53.54 29.71
N ASP A 450 -15.02 -52.84 30.82
CA ASP A 450 -16.22 -52.04 31.05
C ASP A 450 -16.31 -50.96 29.95
N LEU A 451 -17.29 -51.13 29.05
CA LEU A 451 -17.47 -50.26 27.89
C LEU A 451 -17.69 -48.80 28.29
N GLU A 452 -18.24 -48.52 29.48
CA GLU A 452 -18.39 -47.14 29.96
C GLU A 452 -17.04 -46.54 30.35
N LYS A 453 -16.14 -47.33 30.95
CA LYS A 453 -14.77 -46.89 31.24
C LYS A 453 -13.99 -46.62 29.97
N LEU A 454 -14.09 -47.52 28.98
CA LEU A 454 -13.44 -47.34 27.68
C LEU A 454 -13.96 -46.09 26.96
N LEU A 455 -15.27 -45.86 26.95
CA LEU A 455 -15.87 -44.65 26.39
C LEU A 455 -15.35 -43.38 27.10
N LYS A 456 -15.29 -43.39 28.43
CA LYS A 456 -14.78 -42.27 29.22
C LYS A 456 -13.31 -41.97 28.90
N ALA A 457 -12.46 -43.00 28.89
CA ALA A 457 -11.04 -42.85 28.57
C ALA A 457 -10.83 -42.34 27.13
N THR A 458 -11.55 -42.92 26.16
CA THR A 458 -11.48 -42.49 24.75
C THR A 458 -11.90 -41.03 24.58
N LYS A 459 -12.97 -40.60 25.26
CA LYS A 459 -13.46 -39.23 25.23
C LYS A 459 -12.46 -38.24 25.84
N GLN A 460 -11.85 -38.59 26.97
CA GLN A 460 -10.82 -37.74 27.60
C GLN A 460 -9.61 -37.56 26.69
N LEU A 461 -9.14 -38.64 26.06
CA LEU A 461 -8.03 -38.59 25.11
C LEU A 461 -8.38 -37.75 23.87
N HIS A 462 -9.57 -37.95 23.31
CA HIS A 462 -10.08 -37.16 22.19
C HIS A 462 -10.12 -35.66 22.53
N ASP A 463 -10.73 -35.28 23.66
CA ASP A 463 -10.93 -33.88 24.04
C ASP A 463 -9.60 -33.14 24.28
N LEU A 464 -8.54 -33.86 24.66
CA LEU A 464 -7.19 -33.32 24.76
C LEU A 464 -6.58 -33.06 23.39
N ILE A 465 -6.60 -34.06 22.50
CA ILE A 465 -5.99 -33.98 21.16
C ILE A 465 -6.73 -32.98 20.27
N ASP A 466 -8.05 -32.89 20.36
CA ASP A 466 -8.84 -31.92 19.58
C ASP A 466 -8.55 -30.47 20.00
N LYS A 467 -8.19 -30.25 21.28
CA LYS A 467 -7.75 -28.94 21.79
C LYS A 467 -6.30 -28.60 21.43
N ASP A 468 -5.42 -29.60 21.40
CA ASP A 468 -4.01 -29.45 21.05
C ASP A 468 -3.53 -30.65 20.21
N ALA A 469 -3.55 -30.45 18.90
CA ALA A 469 -3.09 -31.45 17.94
C ALA A 469 -1.59 -31.77 18.08
N GLY A 470 -0.79 -30.91 18.74
CA GLY A 470 0.62 -31.17 19.01
C GLY A 470 0.84 -32.31 20.02
N LEU A 471 -0.18 -32.68 20.81
CA LEU A 471 -0.10 -33.83 21.72
C LEU A 471 0.11 -35.17 21.00
N VAL A 472 -0.17 -35.21 19.69
CA VAL A 472 0.13 -36.36 18.83
C VAL A 472 1.63 -36.71 18.83
N ASP A 473 2.52 -35.76 19.08
CA ASP A 473 3.97 -36.01 19.17
C ASP A 473 4.37 -36.90 20.36
N TYR A 474 3.50 -37.10 21.34
CA TYR A 474 3.80 -37.99 22.47
C TYR A 474 3.39 -39.45 22.21
N LEU A 475 2.72 -39.74 21.09
CA LEU A 475 2.35 -41.11 20.73
C LEU A 475 3.56 -41.90 20.19
N SER A 476 3.64 -43.18 20.53
CA SER A 476 4.57 -44.12 19.93
C SER A 476 3.99 -44.75 18.65
N PHE A 477 4.86 -45.31 17.81
CA PHE A 477 4.42 -46.09 16.63
C PHE A 477 3.58 -47.32 17.03
N GLY A 478 3.77 -47.86 18.24
CA GLY A 478 2.96 -48.94 18.80
C GLY A 478 1.53 -48.48 19.09
N ASP A 479 1.38 -47.32 19.72
CA ASP A 479 0.05 -46.75 20.07
C ASP A 479 -0.77 -46.47 18.81
N VAL A 480 -0.12 -45.94 17.77
CA VAL A 480 -0.77 -45.68 16.47
C VAL A 480 -1.26 -46.97 15.81
N ARG A 481 -0.50 -48.07 15.90
CA ARG A 481 -0.93 -49.37 15.37
C ARG A 481 -2.16 -49.93 16.09
N HIS A 482 -2.26 -49.73 17.41
CA HIS A 482 -3.45 -50.11 18.18
C HIS A 482 -4.66 -49.25 17.79
N LEU A 483 -4.50 -47.94 17.65
CA LEU A 483 -5.58 -47.09 17.15
C LEU A 483 -6.04 -47.51 15.74
N LEU A 484 -5.11 -47.90 14.87
CA LEU A 484 -5.43 -48.40 13.52
C LEU A 484 -6.12 -49.76 13.49
N SER A 485 -5.98 -50.60 14.52
CA SER A 485 -6.73 -51.87 14.57
C SER A 485 -8.22 -51.61 14.71
N ILE A 486 -8.61 -50.59 15.50
CA ILE A 486 -10.01 -50.14 15.63
C ILE A 486 -10.60 -49.80 14.27
N LEU A 487 -9.84 -49.15 13.39
CA LEU A 487 -10.29 -48.80 12.04
C LEU A 487 -10.66 -50.03 11.19
N ARG A 488 -10.01 -51.18 11.41
CA ARG A 488 -10.29 -52.43 10.70
C ARG A 488 -11.55 -53.14 11.20
N GLU A 489 -11.94 -52.89 12.45
CA GLU A 489 -13.06 -53.57 13.11
C GLU A 489 -14.42 -52.90 12.83
N ILE A 490 -14.43 -51.66 12.35
CA ILE A 490 -15.65 -50.85 12.13
C ILE A 490 -16.63 -51.45 11.08
N ASP A 491 -16.17 -52.32 10.16
CA ASP A 491 -17.01 -52.88 9.09
C ASP A 491 -17.78 -54.17 9.47
N ASN A 492 -17.53 -54.78 10.65
CA ASN A 492 -17.91 -56.17 10.89
C ASN A 492 -19.23 -56.43 11.63
N ASN A 493 -19.86 -55.46 12.29
CA ASN A 493 -21.08 -55.73 13.07
C ASN A 493 -22.19 -54.70 12.80
N LYS A 494 -23.29 -55.18 12.22
CA LYS A 494 -24.50 -54.38 11.94
C LYS A 494 -25.37 -54.16 13.20
N ASP A 495 -25.13 -54.92 14.27
CA ASP A 495 -25.90 -54.92 15.53
C ASP A 495 -25.04 -54.52 16.75
N MET A 496 -24.32 -53.40 16.66
CA MET A 496 -23.53 -52.88 17.79
C MET A 496 -24.35 -51.94 18.68
N ALA A 497 -24.16 -52.04 20.00
CA ALA A 497 -24.72 -51.08 20.96
C ALA A 497 -24.16 -49.66 20.72
N ASP A 498 -24.98 -48.63 20.99
CA ASP A 498 -24.63 -47.21 20.78
C ASP A 498 -23.29 -46.79 21.41
N ILE A 499 -22.93 -47.39 22.56
CA ILE A 499 -21.67 -47.15 23.26
C ILE A 499 -20.47 -47.50 22.38
N TYR A 500 -20.51 -48.63 21.67
CA TYR A 500 -19.42 -49.07 20.82
C TYR A 500 -19.26 -48.16 19.60
N ILE A 501 -20.38 -47.72 19.01
CA ILE A 501 -20.39 -46.73 17.91
C ILE A 501 -19.73 -45.42 18.36
N ASN A 502 -20.00 -44.95 19.57
CA ASN A 502 -19.40 -43.73 20.12
C ASN A 502 -17.88 -43.87 20.32
N ILE A 503 -17.43 -45.01 20.88
CA ILE A 503 -16.00 -45.30 21.04
C ILE A 503 -15.30 -45.29 19.67
N GLN A 504 -15.85 -46.02 18.70
CA GLN A 504 -15.28 -46.08 17.35
C GLN A 504 -15.25 -44.72 16.66
N SER A 505 -16.31 -43.93 16.77
CA SER A 505 -16.35 -42.56 16.22
C SER A 505 -15.24 -41.70 16.85
N LEU A 506 -15.10 -41.68 18.18
CA LEU A 506 -14.05 -40.92 18.88
C LEU A 506 -12.64 -41.39 18.50
N ALA A 507 -12.42 -42.71 18.39
CA ALA A 507 -11.15 -43.27 17.95
C ALA A 507 -10.76 -42.81 16.54
N VAL A 508 -11.71 -42.79 15.59
CA VAL A 508 -11.48 -42.25 14.24
C VAL A 508 -11.16 -40.76 14.27
N ARG A 509 -11.79 -39.99 15.16
CA ARG A 509 -11.49 -38.56 15.36
C ARG A 509 -10.06 -38.36 15.88
N ILE A 510 -9.60 -39.18 16.83
CA ILE A 510 -8.19 -39.17 17.28
C ILE A 510 -7.25 -39.51 16.11
N LEU A 511 -7.52 -40.62 15.40
CA LEU A 511 -6.76 -41.05 14.23
C LEU A 511 -6.67 -39.95 13.17
N SER A 512 -7.68 -39.09 13.01
CA SER A 512 -7.62 -37.99 12.04
C SER A 512 -6.46 -37.03 12.27
N HIS A 513 -6.14 -36.74 13.53
CA HIS A 513 -5.00 -35.88 13.89
C HIS A 513 -3.68 -36.63 13.68
N VAL A 514 -3.63 -37.91 14.10
CA VAL A 514 -2.46 -38.77 13.95
C VAL A 514 -2.06 -38.93 12.47
N LEU A 515 -3.00 -39.32 11.62
CA LEU A 515 -2.75 -39.58 10.19
C LEU A 515 -2.46 -38.32 9.38
N SER A 516 -2.79 -37.14 9.93
CA SER A 516 -2.46 -35.84 9.32
C SER A 516 -1.12 -35.28 9.80
N HIS A 517 -0.52 -35.90 10.81
CA HIS A 517 0.75 -35.48 11.38
C HIS A 517 1.92 -36.00 10.56
N SER A 518 2.92 -35.15 10.30
CA SER A 518 4.07 -35.49 9.45
C SER A 518 4.85 -36.71 9.94
N ARG A 519 4.99 -36.87 11.26
CA ARG A 519 5.68 -38.00 11.90
C ARG A 519 5.08 -39.37 11.56
N PHE A 520 3.77 -39.45 11.37
CA PHE A 520 3.05 -40.71 11.18
C PHE A 520 2.59 -40.93 9.73
N SER A 521 3.20 -40.22 8.79
CA SER A 521 2.88 -40.25 7.36
C SER A 521 2.94 -41.65 6.74
N GLU A 522 3.76 -42.56 7.26
CA GLU A 522 3.83 -43.96 6.80
C GLU A 522 2.51 -44.74 6.97
N PHE A 523 1.69 -44.34 7.94
CA PHE A 523 0.39 -44.97 8.22
C PHE A 523 -0.74 -44.35 7.41
N SER A 524 -0.54 -43.14 6.87
CA SER A 524 -1.55 -42.36 6.17
C SER A 524 -2.03 -43.02 4.88
N LEU A 525 -1.09 -43.53 4.06
CA LEU A 525 -1.41 -44.12 2.76
C LEU A 525 -2.20 -45.44 2.90
N PRO A 526 -1.80 -46.40 3.77
CA PRO A 526 -2.56 -47.63 3.99
C PRO A 526 -3.93 -47.40 4.65
N ALA A 527 -4.08 -46.35 5.46
CA ALA A 527 -5.33 -46.04 6.15
C ALA A 527 -6.38 -45.38 5.23
N ALA A 528 -5.95 -44.69 4.16
CA ALA A 528 -6.83 -43.90 3.30
C ALA A 528 -8.03 -44.71 2.73
N PRO A 529 -7.87 -45.93 2.19
CA PRO A 529 -9.00 -46.70 1.66
C PRO A 529 -10.03 -47.08 2.73
N ALA A 530 -9.59 -47.34 3.96
CA ALA A 530 -10.49 -47.64 5.08
C ALA A 530 -11.31 -46.41 5.47
N LEU A 531 -10.68 -45.23 5.55
CA LEU A 531 -11.38 -43.97 5.80
C LEU A 531 -12.40 -43.63 4.70
N VAL A 532 -12.11 -43.95 3.44
CA VAL A 532 -13.06 -43.78 2.34
C VAL A 532 -14.30 -44.65 2.52
N ARG A 533 -14.15 -45.91 2.98
CA ARG A 533 -15.31 -46.77 3.29
C ARG A 533 -16.17 -46.21 4.41
N LEU A 534 -15.55 -45.61 5.43
CA LEU A 534 -16.28 -45.01 6.56
C LEU A 534 -17.22 -43.88 6.16
N LEU A 535 -16.98 -43.17 5.03
CA LEU A 535 -17.88 -42.12 4.54
C LEU A 535 -19.34 -42.61 4.43
N TYR A 536 -19.54 -43.89 4.10
CA TYR A 536 -20.86 -44.49 3.92
C TYR A 536 -21.05 -45.66 4.88
N ASN A 537 -21.24 -45.33 6.16
CA ASN A 537 -21.55 -46.30 7.20
C ASN A 537 -23.05 -46.25 7.59
N SER A 538 -23.57 -47.33 8.15
CA SER A 538 -24.93 -47.38 8.71
C SER A 538 -25.10 -46.37 9.85
N SER A 539 -24.05 -46.16 10.64
CA SER A 539 -23.99 -45.12 11.66
C SER A 539 -23.55 -43.78 11.08
N THR A 540 -24.37 -42.76 11.30
CA THR A 540 -24.05 -41.37 10.96
C THR A 540 -22.85 -40.85 11.75
N ALA A 541 -22.70 -41.23 13.02
CA ALA A 541 -21.58 -40.77 13.86
C ALA A 541 -20.21 -41.25 13.33
N ILE A 542 -20.15 -42.48 12.80
CA ILE A 542 -18.96 -43.02 12.15
C ILE A 542 -18.73 -42.35 10.80
N SER A 543 -19.80 -42.10 10.03
CA SER A 543 -19.72 -41.39 8.75
C SER A 543 -19.16 -39.97 8.91
N ILE A 544 -19.59 -39.25 9.96
CA ILE A 544 -19.07 -37.91 10.30
C ILE A 544 -17.57 -37.99 10.63
N ALA A 545 -17.17 -38.91 11.51
CA ALA A 545 -15.78 -39.07 11.90
C ALA A 545 -14.89 -39.47 10.70
N GLY A 546 -15.38 -40.35 9.83
CA GLY A 546 -14.75 -40.73 8.58
C GLY A 546 -14.57 -39.55 7.63
N ALA A 547 -15.62 -38.74 7.41
CA ALA A 547 -15.56 -37.54 6.58
C ALA A 547 -14.56 -36.51 7.12
N MET A 548 -14.53 -36.29 8.44
CA MET A 548 -13.56 -35.41 9.08
C MET A 548 -12.12 -35.92 8.91
N ALA A 549 -11.88 -37.20 9.19
CA ALA A 549 -10.58 -37.84 9.04
C ALA A 549 -10.07 -37.76 7.61
N LEU A 550 -10.93 -38.06 6.65
CA LEU A 550 -10.61 -37.99 5.23
C LEU A 550 -10.30 -36.56 4.78
N THR A 551 -11.05 -35.57 5.28
CA THR A 551 -10.82 -34.14 4.98
C THR A 551 -9.44 -33.70 5.47
N ARG A 552 -9.10 -33.99 6.73
CA ARG A 552 -7.79 -33.64 7.32
C ARG A 552 -6.65 -34.35 6.60
N LEU A 553 -6.81 -35.64 6.32
CA LEU A 553 -5.82 -36.44 5.59
C LEU A 553 -5.56 -35.91 4.17
N ALA A 554 -6.62 -35.61 3.41
CA ALA A 554 -6.52 -35.03 2.08
C ALA A 554 -5.87 -33.64 2.09
N PHE A 555 -6.08 -32.87 3.16
CA PHE A 555 -5.47 -31.55 3.34
C PHE A 555 -3.99 -31.63 3.75
N ALA A 556 -3.59 -32.65 4.50
CA ALA A 556 -2.23 -32.83 4.99
C ALA A 556 -1.30 -33.50 3.97
N SER A 557 -1.74 -34.59 3.31
CA SER A 557 -0.87 -35.42 2.45
C SER A 557 -1.22 -35.29 0.97
N HIS A 558 -0.20 -35.09 0.11
CA HIS A 558 -0.37 -35.09 -1.35
C HIS A 558 -0.48 -36.51 -1.93
N GLU A 559 0.18 -37.48 -1.31
CA GLU A 559 0.16 -38.88 -1.76
C GLU A 559 -1.21 -39.53 -1.49
N CYS A 560 -1.78 -39.27 -0.30
CA CYS A 560 -3.11 -39.77 0.05
C CYS A 560 -4.21 -39.22 -0.88
N TYR A 561 -4.05 -37.99 -1.37
CA TYR A 561 -5.01 -37.37 -2.29
C TYR A 561 -5.31 -38.25 -3.51
N GLY A 562 -4.25 -38.81 -4.13
CA GLY A 562 -4.40 -39.71 -5.27
C GLY A 562 -5.20 -40.97 -4.91
N VAL A 563 -4.83 -41.64 -3.81
CA VAL A 563 -5.51 -42.86 -3.34
C VAL A 563 -6.97 -42.61 -3.01
N ILE A 564 -7.28 -41.50 -2.33
CA ILE A 564 -8.65 -41.12 -1.96
C ILE A 564 -9.54 -40.98 -3.20
N LEU A 565 -9.03 -40.36 -4.26
CA LEU A 565 -9.77 -40.21 -5.52
C LEU A 565 -9.98 -41.54 -6.25
N HIS A 566 -8.96 -42.40 -6.30
CA HIS A 566 -9.03 -43.70 -6.99
C HIS A 566 -9.92 -44.71 -6.25
N THR A 567 -10.06 -44.57 -4.93
CA THR A 567 -10.90 -45.46 -4.10
C THR A 567 -12.41 -45.17 -4.24
N GLY A 568 -12.80 -44.15 -5.01
CA GLY A 568 -14.21 -43.84 -5.26
C GLY A 568 -14.88 -42.95 -4.23
N ALA A 569 -14.10 -42.13 -3.49
CA ALA A 569 -14.65 -41.25 -2.46
C ALA A 569 -15.69 -40.25 -2.99
N LEU A 570 -15.57 -39.81 -4.24
CA LEU A 570 -16.51 -38.87 -4.86
C LEU A 570 -17.83 -39.53 -5.25
N GLU A 571 -17.78 -40.79 -5.70
CA GLU A 571 -18.95 -41.62 -5.97
C GLU A 571 -19.75 -41.87 -4.67
N ILE A 572 -19.04 -42.15 -3.58
CA ILE A 572 -19.65 -42.28 -2.25
C ILE A 572 -20.27 -40.95 -1.80
N ALA A 573 -19.54 -39.83 -1.94
CA ALA A 573 -20.05 -38.50 -1.63
C ALA A 573 -21.34 -38.17 -2.41
N GLN A 574 -21.37 -38.51 -3.69
CA GLN A 574 -22.56 -38.34 -4.53
C GLN A 574 -23.73 -39.18 -4.02
N LYS A 575 -23.49 -40.44 -3.66
CA LYS A 575 -24.51 -41.33 -3.09
C LYS A 575 -25.10 -40.75 -1.80
N ILE A 576 -24.28 -40.22 -0.89
CA ILE A 576 -24.71 -39.59 0.37
C ILE A 576 -25.65 -38.40 0.11
N VAL A 577 -25.39 -37.60 -0.92
CA VAL A 577 -26.21 -36.42 -1.25
C VAL A 577 -27.52 -36.80 -1.95
N LEU A 578 -27.52 -37.88 -2.72
CA LEU A 578 -28.71 -38.38 -3.43
C LEU A 578 -29.68 -39.14 -2.51
N GLU A 579 -29.15 -39.87 -1.53
CA GLU A 579 -29.95 -40.48 -0.47
C GLU A 579 -30.28 -39.41 0.58
N ASP A 580 -31.49 -39.41 1.15
CA ASP A 580 -31.99 -38.32 2.02
C ASP A 580 -31.32 -38.26 3.41
N ARG A 581 -29.99 -38.47 3.49
CA ARG A 581 -29.14 -38.36 4.68
C ARG A 581 -28.94 -36.89 5.02
N LYS A 582 -29.96 -36.28 5.64
CA LYS A 582 -30.01 -34.84 6.02
C LYS A 582 -29.21 -34.46 7.27
N ASP A 583 -28.28 -35.30 7.74
CA ASP A 583 -27.49 -34.97 8.93
C ASP A 583 -26.60 -33.75 8.69
N SER A 584 -26.79 -32.72 9.51
CA SER A 584 -26.18 -31.41 9.30
C SER A 584 -24.66 -31.44 9.40
N ASP A 585 -24.11 -32.23 10.33
CA ASP A 585 -22.67 -32.26 10.59
C ASP A 585 -21.97 -33.14 9.55
N LEU A 586 -22.61 -34.22 9.10
CA LEU A 586 -22.12 -35.04 7.99
C LEU A 586 -22.02 -34.21 6.71
N ILE A 587 -23.05 -33.44 6.38
CA ILE A 587 -23.03 -32.59 5.20
C ILE A 587 -21.99 -31.46 5.32
N GLN A 588 -21.81 -30.89 6.52
CA GLN A 588 -20.75 -29.91 6.74
C GLN A 588 -19.36 -30.49 6.42
N TRP A 589 -19.05 -31.67 6.95
CA TRP A 589 -17.78 -32.33 6.71
C TRP A 589 -17.63 -32.78 5.27
N LEU A 590 -18.71 -33.23 4.63
CA LEU A 590 -18.71 -33.55 3.20
C LEU A 590 -18.38 -32.31 2.36
N ALA A 591 -18.98 -31.16 2.66
CA ALA A 591 -18.68 -29.92 1.97
C ALA A 591 -17.21 -29.47 2.17
N LYS A 592 -16.66 -29.60 3.38
CA LYS A 592 -15.25 -29.35 3.66
C LYS A 592 -14.32 -30.30 2.89
N PHE A 593 -14.66 -31.59 2.86
CA PHE A 593 -13.96 -32.59 2.07
C PHE A 593 -13.91 -32.19 0.59
N LEU A 594 -15.05 -31.83 -0.02
CA LEU A 594 -15.10 -31.39 -1.41
C LEU A 594 -14.19 -30.18 -1.66
N ALA A 595 -14.21 -29.19 -0.76
CA ALA A 595 -13.37 -28.00 -0.88
C ALA A 595 -11.86 -28.33 -0.82
N VAL A 596 -11.46 -29.19 0.11
CA VAL A 596 -10.07 -29.66 0.22
C VAL A 596 -9.64 -30.41 -1.05
N ILE A 597 -10.47 -31.33 -1.52
CA ILE A 597 -10.20 -32.10 -2.73
C ILE A 597 -10.06 -31.18 -3.95
N CYS A 598 -10.94 -30.18 -4.10
CA CYS A 598 -10.85 -29.21 -5.19
C CYS A 598 -9.58 -28.36 -5.10
N SER A 599 -9.13 -28.01 -3.90
CA SER A 599 -7.92 -27.19 -3.70
C SER A 599 -6.65 -27.81 -4.31
N ARG A 600 -6.59 -29.14 -4.29
CA ARG A 600 -5.47 -29.96 -4.79
C ARG A 600 -5.50 -30.20 -6.31
N GLY A 601 -6.57 -29.78 -6.98
CA GLY A 601 -6.73 -29.85 -8.43
C GLY A 601 -7.27 -31.19 -8.92
N LEU A 602 -8.37 -31.18 -9.67
CA LEU A 602 -9.12 -32.37 -10.06
C LEU A 602 -8.94 -32.76 -11.54
N PRO A 603 -8.96 -34.07 -11.87
CA PRO A 603 -9.13 -34.51 -13.24
C PRO A 603 -10.45 -34.00 -13.84
N PRO A 604 -10.51 -33.64 -15.14
CA PRO A 604 -11.71 -33.07 -15.76
C PRO A 604 -12.99 -33.91 -15.59
N ALA A 605 -12.87 -35.24 -15.57
CA ALA A 605 -14.02 -36.13 -15.37
C ALA A 605 -14.66 -35.95 -13.98
N LYS A 606 -13.83 -35.74 -12.94
CA LYS A 606 -14.28 -35.58 -11.55
C LYS A 606 -14.79 -34.17 -11.26
N VAL A 607 -14.34 -33.14 -11.99
CA VAL A 607 -14.86 -31.76 -11.88
C VAL A 607 -16.37 -31.71 -12.04
N LYS A 608 -16.92 -32.42 -13.04
CA LYS A 608 -18.37 -32.47 -13.28
C LYS A 608 -19.14 -33.08 -12.12
N VAL A 609 -18.58 -34.14 -11.51
CA VAL A 609 -19.17 -34.83 -10.36
C VAL A 609 -19.21 -33.89 -9.16
N VAL A 610 -18.08 -33.28 -8.80
CA VAL A 610 -18.02 -32.38 -7.64
C VAL A 610 -18.90 -31.15 -7.82
N LEU A 611 -19.01 -30.63 -9.03
CA LEU A 611 -19.89 -29.52 -9.34
C LEU A 611 -21.38 -29.88 -9.18
N ALA A 612 -21.79 -31.07 -9.60
CA ALA A 612 -23.14 -31.58 -9.38
C ALA A 612 -23.44 -31.69 -7.88
N ILE A 613 -22.54 -32.32 -7.11
CA ILE A 613 -22.68 -32.46 -5.65
C ILE A 613 -22.76 -31.08 -4.98
N SER A 614 -21.86 -30.15 -5.31
CA SER A 614 -21.81 -28.80 -4.72
C SER A 614 -23.09 -28.02 -4.99
N LYS A 615 -23.65 -28.14 -6.19
CA LYS A 615 -24.93 -27.53 -6.56
C LYS A 615 -26.08 -28.13 -5.75
N ASP A 616 -26.15 -29.45 -5.66
CA ASP A 616 -27.25 -30.12 -4.95
C ASP A 616 -27.22 -29.79 -3.45
N LEU A 617 -26.02 -29.71 -2.85
CA LEU A 617 -25.83 -29.24 -1.48
C LEU A 617 -26.26 -27.78 -1.29
N LEU A 618 -25.95 -26.88 -2.23
CA LEU A 618 -26.38 -25.47 -2.16
C LEU A 618 -27.89 -25.28 -2.25
N LEU A 619 -28.60 -26.23 -2.86
CA LEU A 619 -30.05 -26.19 -3.04
C LEU A 619 -30.83 -26.65 -1.80
N MET A 620 -30.17 -27.20 -0.78
CA MET A 620 -30.84 -27.67 0.43
C MET A 620 -31.30 -26.48 1.30
N HIS A 621 -32.61 -26.33 1.47
CA HIS A 621 -33.26 -25.15 2.08
C HIS A 621 -32.96 -24.93 3.58
N SER A 622 -32.35 -25.89 4.28
CA SER A 622 -32.12 -25.85 5.74
C SER A 622 -30.68 -25.47 6.17
N PHE A 623 -29.82 -25.06 5.25
CA PHE A 623 -28.39 -24.87 5.54
C PHE A 623 -27.99 -23.49 6.05
N ARG A 624 -27.21 -23.51 7.14
CA ARG A 624 -26.52 -22.36 7.76
C ARG A 624 -25.13 -22.12 7.14
N ASP A 625 -24.51 -20.98 7.47
CA ASP A 625 -23.18 -20.54 7.01
C ASP A 625 -22.09 -21.62 7.04
N ARG A 626 -22.07 -22.43 8.10
CA ARG A 626 -21.09 -23.51 8.30
C ARG A 626 -21.06 -24.55 7.18
N HIS A 627 -22.16 -24.69 6.43
CA HIS A 627 -22.27 -25.57 5.26
C HIS A 627 -22.00 -24.81 3.96
N ILE A 628 -22.57 -23.61 3.83
CA ILE A 628 -22.52 -22.83 2.59
C ILE A 628 -21.09 -22.38 2.27
N VAL A 629 -20.32 -21.94 3.29
CA VAL A 629 -18.97 -21.42 3.11
C VAL A 629 -18.03 -22.47 2.49
N PRO A 630 -17.90 -23.71 3.03
CA PRO A 630 -17.10 -24.74 2.38
C PRO A 630 -17.57 -25.09 0.96
N ILE A 631 -18.89 -25.12 0.69
CA ILE A 631 -19.38 -25.38 -0.67
C ILE A 631 -18.96 -24.26 -1.63
N CYS A 632 -19.04 -23.00 -1.20
CA CYS A 632 -18.57 -21.87 -1.98
C CYS A 632 -17.06 -21.95 -2.23
N TYR A 633 -16.25 -22.39 -1.26
CA TYR A 633 -14.82 -22.62 -1.49
C TYR A 633 -14.55 -23.74 -2.50
N ALA A 634 -15.28 -24.86 -2.44
CA ALA A 634 -15.21 -25.89 -3.46
C ALA A 634 -15.49 -25.30 -4.85
N LEU A 635 -16.57 -24.53 -4.98
CA LEU A 635 -16.91 -23.86 -6.23
C LEU A 635 -15.86 -22.85 -6.68
N GLN A 636 -15.27 -22.07 -5.78
CA GLN A 636 -14.17 -21.14 -6.11
C GLN A 636 -12.99 -21.89 -6.73
N PHE A 637 -12.58 -23.02 -6.16
CA PHE A 637 -11.52 -23.84 -6.73
C PHE A 637 -11.89 -24.46 -8.08
N LEU A 638 -13.16 -24.80 -8.30
CA LEU A 638 -13.65 -25.29 -9.59
C LEU A 638 -13.76 -24.18 -10.64
N THR A 639 -14.01 -22.93 -10.24
CA THR A 639 -14.08 -21.76 -11.15
C THR A 639 -12.76 -21.02 -11.31
N ASP A 640 -11.69 -21.47 -10.65
CA ASP A 640 -10.32 -21.02 -10.87
C ASP A 640 -9.81 -21.43 -12.26
N ARG A 641 -8.78 -20.73 -12.76
CA ARG A 641 -8.18 -20.88 -14.09
C ARG A 641 -7.88 -22.33 -14.49
N ARG A 642 -7.57 -23.19 -13.52
CA ARG A 642 -7.27 -24.62 -13.73
C ARG A 642 -8.47 -25.42 -14.24
N HIS A 643 -9.68 -25.09 -13.78
CA HIS A 643 -10.87 -25.92 -13.98
C HIS A 643 -12.04 -25.18 -14.62
N VAL A 644 -11.95 -23.86 -14.76
CA VAL A 644 -13.04 -22.99 -15.21
C VAL A 644 -13.73 -23.47 -16.48
N THR A 645 -12.99 -23.93 -17.50
CA THR A 645 -13.58 -24.38 -18.76
C THR A 645 -14.42 -25.64 -18.58
N THR A 646 -14.01 -26.53 -17.66
CA THR A 646 -14.72 -27.78 -17.37
C THR A 646 -15.87 -27.53 -16.40
N ALA A 647 -15.66 -26.72 -15.36
CA ALA A 647 -16.68 -26.39 -14.38
C ALA A 647 -17.82 -25.56 -15.00
N ILE A 648 -17.49 -24.61 -15.87
CA ILE A 648 -18.48 -23.74 -16.49
C ILE A 648 -18.99 -24.30 -17.84
N ALA A 649 -18.65 -25.55 -18.19
CA ALA A 649 -19.25 -26.26 -19.31
C ALA A 649 -20.74 -26.59 -19.09
N ILE A 650 -21.28 -26.38 -17.89
CA ILE A 650 -22.72 -26.55 -17.59
C ILE A 650 -23.54 -25.55 -18.42
N LYS A 651 -24.46 -26.05 -19.23
CA LYS A 651 -25.37 -25.25 -20.06
C LYS A 651 -26.80 -25.26 -19.52
N GLY A 652 -27.59 -24.28 -19.97
CA GLY A 652 -29.04 -24.23 -19.73
C GLY A 652 -29.43 -23.89 -18.28
N GLU A 653 -30.55 -24.46 -17.84
CA GLU A 653 -31.24 -24.14 -16.59
C GLU A 653 -30.38 -24.36 -15.33
N THR A 654 -29.49 -25.35 -15.36
CA THR A 654 -28.62 -25.69 -14.21
C THR A 654 -27.66 -24.55 -13.87
N TRP A 655 -27.12 -23.86 -14.87
CA TRP A 655 -26.25 -22.70 -14.67
C TRP A 655 -27.02 -21.53 -14.07
N ASN A 656 -28.21 -21.24 -14.61
CA ASN A 656 -29.04 -20.13 -14.14
C ASN A 656 -29.48 -20.32 -12.68
N LYS A 657 -29.81 -21.56 -12.28
CA LYS A 657 -30.11 -21.91 -10.89
C LYS A 657 -28.91 -21.65 -9.98
N LEU A 658 -27.70 -22.07 -10.38
CA LEU A 658 -26.49 -21.83 -9.58
C LEU A 658 -26.24 -20.34 -9.37
N ILE A 659 -26.29 -19.52 -10.44
CA ILE A 659 -26.09 -18.07 -10.33
C ILE A 659 -27.14 -17.44 -9.42
N LYS A 660 -28.41 -17.81 -9.59
CA LYS A 660 -29.48 -17.31 -8.71
C LYS A 660 -29.21 -17.58 -7.24
N ILE A 661 -28.77 -18.80 -6.89
CA ILE A 661 -28.43 -19.16 -5.50
C ILE A 661 -27.24 -18.33 -5.00
N LEU A 662 -26.17 -18.21 -5.79
CA LEU A 662 -25.01 -17.40 -5.41
C LEU A 662 -25.41 -15.95 -5.15
N VAL A 663 -26.26 -15.38 -6.00
CA VAL A 663 -26.81 -14.02 -5.81
C VAL A 663 -27.65 -13.95 -4.54
N GLU A 664 -28.54 -14.91 -4.29
CA GLU A 664 -29.32 -14.99 -3.03
C GLU A 664 -28.42 -15.06 -1.79
N ARG A 665 -27.27 -15.74 -1.85
CA ARG A 665 -26.30 -15.82 -0.74
C ARG A 665 -25.44 -14.57 -0.59
N ILE A 666 -25.18 -13.83 -1.67
CA ILE A 666 -24.57 -12.49 -1.59
C ILE A 666 -25.56 -11.49 -0.99
N CYS A 667 -26.86 -11.65 -1.25
CA CYS A 667 -27.91 -10.66 -1.00
C CYS A 667 -28.97 -11.08 0.03
N HIS A 668 -28.68 -12.01 0.95
CA HIS A 668 -29.67 -12.53 1.91
C HIS A 668 -30.41 -11.39 2.64
N PRO A 669 -31.74 -11.49 2.90
CA PRO A 669 -32.62 -10.34 3.04
C PRO A 669 -32.10 -9.28 3.98
N LEU A 670 -31.68 -8.19 3.37
CA LEU A 670 -31.69 -6.87 3.98
C LEU A 670 -33.15 -6.42 4.06
N TYR A 671 -33.90 -7.05 4.97
CA TYR A 671 -35.03 -6.50 5.71
C TYR A 671 -34.59 -6.54 7.17
N ILE A 672 -34.71 -5.48 7.96
CA ILE A 672 -35.93 -4.74 8.19
C ILE A 672 -35.64 -3.22 8.22
N THR A 673 -36.26 -2.45 7.33
CA THR A 673 -36.72 -1.10 7.69
C THR A 673 -38.22 -1.16 7.85
N HIS A 674 -38.68 -1.26 9.11
CA HIS A 674 -39.88 -0.64 9.66
C HIS A 674 -39.87 -0.85 11.19
N GLY A 675 -39.24 0.07 11.92
CA GLY A 675 -39.78 0.60 13.17
C GLY A 675 -39.84 -0.26 14.44
N VAL A 676 -39.15 -1.40 14.57
CA VAL A 676 -39.03 -2.07 15.87
C VAL A 676 -37.58 -2.47 16.14
N ALA A 677 -37.09 -2.05 17.31
CA ALA A 677 -35.73 -2.28 17.77
C ALA A 677 -35.45 -3.78 17.94
N GLY A 678 -34.55 -4.30 17.09
CA GLY A 678 -33.90 -5.60 17.25
C GLY A 678 -32.86 -5.79 16.13
N PRO A 679 -31.59 -6.11 16.45
CA PRO A 679 -30.59 -6.38 15.43
C PRO A 679 -30.87 -7.76 14.82
N VAL A 680 -31.50 -7.79 13.65
CA VAL A 680 -31.51 -9.01 12.84
C VAL A 680 -30.12 -9.12 12.20
N VAL A 681 -29.34 -10.02 12.81
CA VAL A 681 -27.94 -10.33 12.58
C VAL A 681 -27.64 -10.53 11.09
N TYR A 682 -26.54 -9.93 10.61
CA TYR A 682 -25.89 -10.26 9.35
C TYR A 682 -25.90 -11.80 9.16
N GLU A 683 -26.68 -12.34 8.23
CA GLU A 683 -26.33 -13.67 7.71
C GLU A 683 -24.92 -13.53 7.11
N SER A 684 -23.99 -14.35 7.59
CA SER A 684 -22.59 -13.97 7.81
C SER A 684 -21.90 -13.28 6.63
N ILE A 685 -21.17 -12.19 6.91
CA ILE A 685 -20.17 -11.57 6.02
C ILE A 685 -19.27 -12.62 5.36
N VAL A 686 -19.00 -13.73 6.06
CA VAL A 686 -18.18 -14.85 5.56
C VAL A 686 -18.90 -15.60 4.43
N THR A 687 -20.20 -15.85 4.55
CA THR A 687 -21.01 -16.51 3.52
C THR A 687 -21.14 -15.65 2.27
N GLY A 688 -21.49 -14.37 2.45
CA GLY A 688 -21.56 -13.40 1.35
C GLY A 688 -20.22 -13.26 0.63
N GLY A 689 -19.11 -13.12 1.38
CA GLY A 689 -17.76 -13.06 0.81
C GLY A 689 -17.35 -14.35 0.08
N ALA A 690 -17.70 -15.52 0.60
CA ALA A 690 -17.41 -16.79 -0.06
C ALA A 690 -18.18 -16.96 -1.39
N ALA A 691 -19.47 -16.57 -1.42
CA ALA A 691 -20.26 -16.57 -2.65
C ALA A 691 -19.77 -15.53 -3.66
N LEU A 692 -19.40 -14.34 -3.19
CA LEU A 692 -18.80 -13.27 -4.00
C LEU A 692 -17.50 -13.74 -4.67
N GLY A 693 -16.66 -14.51 -3.96
CA GLY A 693 -15.45 -15.11 -4.53
C GLY A 693 -15.74 -16.06 -5.70
N VAL A 694 -16.83 -16.84 -5.66
CA VAL A 694 -17.24 -17.70 -6.79
C VAL A 694 -17.60 -16.84 -7.99
N VAL A 695 -18.40 -15.79 -7.79
CA VAL A 695 -18.80 -14.83 -8.83
C VAL A 695 -17.57 -14.13 -9.42
N GLY A 696 -16.60 -13.75 -8.59
CA GLY A 696 -15.37 -13.11 -9.05
C GLY A 696 -14.48 -14.02 -9.88
N ASN A 697 -14.37 -15.30 -9.53
CA ASN A 697 -13.66 -16.27 -10.37
C ASN A 697 -14.36 -16.50 -11.71
N ILE A 698 -15.70 -16.54 -11.73
CA ILE A 698 -16.47 -16.63 -12.99
C ILE A 698 -16.25 -15.37 -13.84
N ALA A 699 -16.33 -14.17 -13.24
CA ALA A 699 -16.09 -12.92 -13.94
C ALA A 699 -14.67 -12.85 -14.52
N ARG A 700 -13.69 -13.35 -13.78
CA ARG A 700 -12.27 -13.34 -14.16
C ARG A 700 -11.95 -14.37 -15.24
N TRP A 701 -12.28 -15.64 -14.99
CA TRP A 701 -11.81 -16.78 -15.77
C TRP A 701 -12.88 -17.40 -16.68
N GLY A 702 -14.16 -17.07 -16.47
CA GLY A 702 -15.27 -17.72 -17.14
C GLY A 702 -15.36 -17.43 -18.65
N PRO A 703 -15.94 -18.34 -19.44
CA PRO A 703 -16.15 -18.10 -20.87
C PRO A 703 -17.15 -16.94 -21.08
N ARG A 704 -17.10 -16.32 -22.26
CA ARG A 704 -17.79 -15.05 -22.53
C ARG A 704 -19.31 -15.12 -22.32
N ASP A 705 -19.94 -16.21 -22.74
CA ASP A 705 -21.38 -16.42 -22.55
C ASP A 705 -21.78 -16.39 -21.07
N LYS A 706 -20.89 -16.84 -20.19
CA LYS A 706 -21.12 -16.95 -18.75
C LYS A 706 -20.87 -15.64 -18.04
N VAL A 707 -19.83 -14.91 -18.43
CA VAL A 707 -19.64 -13.55 -17.96
C VAL A 707 -20.79 -12.66 -18.41
N GLN A 708 -21.32 -12.87 -19.63
CA GLN A 708 -22.51 -12.16 -20.10
C GLN A 708 -23.75 -12.47 -19.25
N THR A 709 -23.94 -13.71 -18.77
CA THR A 709 -25.04 -13.98 -17.82
C THR A 709 -24.92 -13.22 -16.50
N LEU A 710 -23.70 -12.99 -16.00
CA LEU A 710 -23.49 -12.14 -14.81
C LEU A 710 -23.80 -10.68 -15.11
N ALA A 711 -23.41 -10.22 -16.31
CA ALA A 711 -23.71 -8.88 -16.80
C ALA A 711 -25.22 -8.63 -16.90
N ASP A 712 -25.98 -9.61 -17.36
CA ASP A 712 -27.43 -9.46 -17.58
C ASP A 712 -28.26 -9.65 -16.28
N ASP A 713 -27.65 -10.08 -15.17
CA ASP A 713 -28.33 -10.33 -13.90
C ASP A 713 -28.54 -9.06 -13.07
N SER A 714 -29.71 -8.43 -13.21
CA SER A 714 -30.05 -7.20 -12.48
C SER A 714 -30.01 -7.32 -10.95
N ALA A 715 -30.21 -8.52 -10.39
CA ALA A 715 -30.17 -8.73 -8.95
C ALA A 715 -28.71 -8.69 -8.46
N LEU A 716 -27.80 -9.39 -9.16
CA LEU A 716 -26.36 -9.33 -8.88
C LEU A 716 -25.85 -7.88 -8.93
N LEU A 717 -26.19 -7.12 -9.96
CA LEU A 717 -25.70 -5.74 -10.08
C LEU A 717 -26.22 -4.83 -8.97
N ARG A 718 -27.44 -5.05 -8.50
CA ARG A 718 -27.99 -4.36 -7.33
C ARG A 718 -27.21 -4.72 -6.07
N CYS A 719 -26.82 -5.99 -5.91
CA CYS A 719 -25.97 -6.44 -4.80
C CYS A 719 -24.60 -5.76 -4.84
N LEU A 720 -23.91 -5.81 -5.99
CA LEU A 720 -22.59 -5.18 -6.18
C LEU A 720 -22.65 -3.67 -5.89
N ARG A 721 -23.66 -2.97 -6.39
CA ARG A 721 -23.87 -1.55 -6.07
C ARG A 721 -23.98 -1.30 -4.57
N ARG A 722 -24.78 -2.12 -3.87
CA ARG A 722 -24.99 -1.96 -2.42
C ARG A 722 -23.70 -2.20 -1.65
N MET A 723 -22.92 -3.22 -2.03
CA MET A 723 -21.63 -3.51 -1.40
C MET A 723 -20.63 -2.35 -1.59
N LEU A 724 -20.58 -1.73 -2.78
CA LEU A 724 -19.77 -0.52 -2.99
C LEU A 724 -20.12 0.62 -2.02
N CYS A 725 -21.41 0.80 -1.71
CA CYS A 725 -21.87 1.92 -0.89
C CYS A 725 -21.80 1.65 0.62
N PHE A 726 -21.87 0.40 1.06
CA PHE A 726 -22.13 0.09 2.49
C PHE A 726 -21.22 -0.99 3.10
N GLU A 727 -20.39 -1.68 2.31
CA GLU A 727 -19.57 -2.80 2.80
C GLU A 727 -18.07 -2.55 2.54
N PRO A 728 -17.39 -1.72 3.37
CA PRO A 728 -16.02 -1.26 3.11
C PRO A 728 -15.01 -2.39 2.95
N LYS A 729 -15.25 -3.53 3.62
CA LYS A 729 -14.39 -4.71 3.60
C LYS A 729 -14.24 -5.35 2.22
N PHE A 730 -15.23 -5.21 1.35
CA PHE A 730 -15.27 -5.90 0.04
C PHE A 730 -15.23 -4.94 -1.16
N VAL A 731 -15.04 -3.64 -0.92
CA VAL A 731 -15.13 -2.62 -1.98
C VAL A 731 -14.12 -2.89 -3.10
N LYS A 732 -12.88 -3.25 -2.75
CA LYS A 732 -11.81 -3.56 -3.72
C LYS A 732 -12.22 -4.72 -4.62
N GLU A 733 -12.73 -5.80 -4.05
CA GLU A 733 -13.09 -7.01 -4.78
C GLU A 733 -14.36 -6.83 -5.59
N VAL A 734 -15.32 -6.07 -5.10
CA VAL A 734 -16.50 -5.68 -5.89
C VAL A 734 -16.08 -4.84 -7.09
N CYS A 735 -15.16 -3.88 -6.94
CA CYS A 735 -14.59 -3.14 -8.06
C CYS A 735 -13.90 -4.07 -9.07
N GLN A 736 -13.12 -5.05 -8.60
CA GLN A 736 -12.50 -6.07 -9.44
C GLN A 736 -13.54 -6.89 -10.22
N ILE A 737 -14.63 -7.31 -9.58
CA ILE A 737 -15.70 -8.08 -10.21
C ILE A 737 -16.35 -7.26 -11.32
N ILE A 738 -16.74 -6.02 -11.01
CA ILE A 738 -17.36 -5.11 -11.99
C ILE A 738 -16.42 -4.88 -13.18
N SER A 739 -15.14 -4.64 -12.90
CA SER A 739 -14.10 -4.47 -13.92
C SER A 739 -13.93 -5.70 -14.82
N ASN A 740 -13.93 -6.90 -14.23
CA ASN A 740 -13.78 -8.15 -14.99
C ASN A 740 -15.01 -8.44 -15.86
N ILE A 741 -16.22 -8.19 -15.34
CA ILE A 741 -17.46 -8.26 -16.11
C ILE A 741 -17.41 -7.26 -17.27
N ALA A 742 -17.00 -6.02 -16.99
CA ALA A 742 -16.90 -4.94 -17.97
C ALA A 742 -15.94 -5.27 -19.12
N ALA A 743 -14.78 -5.84 -18.81
CA ALA A 743 -13.78 -6.19 -19.80
C ALA A 743 -14.26 -7.26 -20.80
N ARG A 744 -15.21 -8.12 -20.40
CA ARG A 744 -15.57 -9.36 -21.13
C ARG A 744 -17.03 -9.43 -21.57
N SER A 745 -17.84 -8.42 -21.27
CA SER A 745 -19.25 -8.31 -21.70
C SER A 745 -19.41 -7.31 -22.84
N ARG A 746 -20.49 -7.46 -23.63
CA ARG A 746 -20.82 -6.51 -24.71
C ARG A 746 -21.68 -5.38 -24.16
N THR A 747 -21.51 -4.16 -24.67
CA THR A 747 -22.38 -3.02 -24.37
C THR A 747 -22.53 -2.65 -22.87
N TRP A 748 -21.49 -2.91 -22.07
CA TRP A 748 -21.55 -2.84 -20.59
C TRP A 748 -21.88 -1.46 -20.01
N ILE A 749 -21.40 -0.38 -20.63
CA ILE A 749 -21.63 0.98 -20.12
C ILE A 749 -23.12 1.32 -19.94
N LYS A 750 -24.00 0.82 -20.81
CA LYS A 750 -25.47 0.97 -20.66
C LYS A 750 -25.96 0.26 -19.41
N VAL A 751 -25.46 -0.94 -19.19
CA VAL A 751 -25.84 -1.77 -18.05
C VAL A 751 -25.37 -1.13 -16.76
N MET A 752 -24.11 -0.66 -16.68
CA MET A 752 -23.59 0.10 -15.54
C MET A 752 -24.44 1.32 -15.20
N GLN A 753 -24.87 2.07 -16.23
CA GLN A 753 -25.74 3.21 -16.04
C GLN A 753 -27.12 2.79 -15.50
N SER A 754 -27.76 1.79 -16.12
CA SER A 754 -29.06 1.27 -15.69
C SER A 754 -29.03 0.71 -14.26
N ALA A 755 -27.92 0.07 -13.89
CA ALA A 755 -27.69 -0.48 -12.57
C ALA A 755 -27.21 0.57 -11.56
N LYS A 756 -26.98 1.83 -11.98
CA LYS A 756 -26.46 2.94 -11.16
C LYS A 756 -25.12 2.62 -10.48
N LEU A 757 -24.21 1.96 -11.20
CA LEU A 757 -22.87 1.59 -10.73
C LEU A 757 -21.82 2.71 -10.92
N ILE A 758 -22.03 3.62 -11.87
CA ILE A 758 -21.05 4.66 -12.22
C ILE A 758 -20.82 5.62 -11.05
N GLU A 759 -21.89 6.13 -10.45
CA GLU A 759 -21.79 7.13 -9.37
C GLU A 759 -21.01 6.61 -8.15
N PRO A 760 -21.30 5.42 -7.58
CA PRO A 760 -20.50 4.87 -6.48
C PRO A 760 -19.02 4.66 -6.84
N LEU A 761 -18.71 4.24 -8.07
CA LEU A 761 -17.32 4.09 -8.51
C LEU A 761 -16.60 5.44 -8.59
N CYS A 762 -17.26 6.48 -9.09
CA CYS A 762 -16.71 7.83 -9.11
C CYS A 762 -16.52 8.39 -7.68
N SER A 763 -17.46 8.14 -6.75
CA SER A 763 -17.30 8.54 -5.36
C SER A 763 -16.07 7.90 -4.69
N LEU A 764 -15.73 6.65 -5.04
CA LEU A 764 -14.51 6.00 -4.55
C LEU A 764 -13.23 6.66 -5.10
N LEU A 765 -13.25 7.10 -6.36
CA LEU A 765 -12.14 7.82 -6.97
C LEU A 765 -11.90 9.19 -6.32
N GLU A 766 -12.97 9.92 -6.03
CA GLU A 766 -12.95 11.26 -5.43
C GLU A 766 -12.67 11.25 -3.92
N SER A 767 -12.86 10.11 -3.24
CA SER A 767 -12.72 10.01 -1.79
C SER A 767 -11.24 10.09 -1.34
N ASP A 768 -10.90 11.07 -0.49
CA ASP A 768 -9.55 11.23 0.08
C ASP A 768 -9.15 10.10 1.06
N THR A 769 -10.14 9.35 1.55
CA THR A 769 -9.98 8.24 2.49
C THR A 769 -9.85 6.88 1.81
N SER A 770 -10.17 6.79 0.52
CA SER A 770 -10.08 5.53 -0.23
C SER A 770 -8.61 5.15 -0.48
N GLU A 771 -8.28 3.90 -0.21
CA GLU A 771 -6.94 3.35 -0.45
C GLU A 771 -6.59 3.37 -1.95
N SER A 772 -5.29 3.49 -2.25
CA SER A 772 -4.82 3.56 -3.64
C SER A 772 -5.20 2.33 -4.47
N ASP A 773 -5.24 1.15 -3.84
CA ASP A 773 -5.70 -0.10 -4.45
C ASP A 773 -7.18 -0.04 -4.85
N ILE A 774 -8.04 0.52 -3.98
CA ILE A 774 -9.48 0.67 -4.25
C ILE A 774 -9.68 1.63 -5.41
N LYS A 775 -8.99 2.78 -5.40
CA LYS A 775 -9.06 3.75 -6.49
C LYS A 775 -8.60 3.16 -7.82
N MET A 776 -7.52 2.38 -7.80
CA MET A 776 -7.04 1.65 -8.98
C MET A 776 -8.12 0.72 -9.53
N GLU A 777 -8.75 -0.08 -8.68
CA GLU A 777 -9.78 -1.03 -9.13
C GLU A 777 -11.06 -0.34 -9.61
N ALA A 778 -11.45 0.77 -8.98
CA ALA A 778 -12.57 1.60 -9.43
C ALA A 778 -12.28 2.25 -10.80
N ALA A 779 -11.06 2.76 -11.01
CA ALA A 779 -10.63 3.33 -12.29
C ALA A 779 -10.65 2.27 -13.39
N TRP A 780 -10.20 1.05 -13.10
CA TRP A 780 -10.31 -0.09 -14.01
C TRP A 780 -11.76 -0.45 -14.34
N ALA A 781 -12.66 -0.44 -13.35
CA ALA A 781 -14.08 -0.72 -13.57
C ALA A 781 -14.72 0.29 -14.53
N ILE A 782 -14.42 1.58 -14.37
CA ILE A 782 -14.88 2.64 -15.25
C ILE A 782 -14.26 2.51 -16.64
N PHE A 783 -12.94 2.36 -16.73
CA PHE A 783 -12.21 2.26 -18.00
C PHE A 783 -12.70 1.08 -18.84
N ASN A 784 -12.77 -0.11 -18.24
CA ASN A 784 -13.29 -1.30 -18.90
C ASN A 784 -14.77 -1.17 -19.25
N GLY A 785 -15.55 -0.44 -18.44
CA GLY A 785 -16.94 -0.14 -18.75
C GLY A 785 -17.10 0.63 -20.06
N ILE A 786 -16.24 1.62 -20.28
CA ILE A 786 -16.27 2.48 -21.47
C ILE A 786 -15.65 1.78 -22.70
N TYR A 787 -14.53 1.08 -22.54
CA TYR A 787 -13.72 0.59 -23.65
C TYR A 787 -13.74 -0.94 -23.88
N GLY A 788 -14.33 -1.73 -22.97
CA GLY A 788 -14.22 -3.19 -22.97
C GLY A 788 -14.69 -3.89 -24.25
N ASP A 789 -15.73 -3.37 -24.92
CA ASP A 789 -16.27 -3.93 -26.17
C ASP A 789 -15.29 -3.84 -27.36
N ARG A 790 -14.31 -2.90 -27.32
CA ARG A 790 -13.29 -2.73 -28.36
C ARG A 790 -12.07 -3.62 -28.17
N CYS A 791 -11.61 -3.79 -26.94
CA CYS A 791 -10.54 -4.74 -26.62
C CYS A 791 -10.88 -6.15 -27.16
N GLN A 792 -12.18 -6.51 -27.13
CA GLN A 792 -12.69 -7.77 -27.68
C GLN A 792 -12.59 -7.90 -29.21
N LYS A 793 -12.72 -6.80 -29.97
CA LYS A 793 -12.61 -6.82 -31.44
C LYS A 793 -11.16 -7.05 -31.86
N ILE A 794 -10.20 -6.45 -31.18
CA ILE A 794 -8.76 -6.58 -31.44
C ILE A 794 -8.30 -8.05 -31.25
N ASP A 795 -8.76 -8.72 -30.19
CA ASP A 795 -8.50 -10.15 -29.91
C ASP A 795 -9.06 -11.13 -30.96
N ASN A 796 -10.13 -10.75 -31.66
CA ASN A 796 -10.70 -11.56 -32.73
C ASN A 796 -9.94 -11.38 -34.05
N TYR A 797 -9.38 -10.19 -34.32
CA TYR A 797 -8.53 -9.94 -35.49
C TYR A 797 -7.18 -10.66 -35.40
N SER A 798 -6.55 -10.72 -34.21
CA SER A 798 -5.30 -11.47 -34.00
C SER A 798 -5.47 -12.98 -34.15
N LYS A 799 -6.63 -13.55 -33.78
CA LYS A 799 -6.97 -14.95 -34.05
C LYS A 799 -7.23 -15.25 -35.53
N GLY A 800 -7.72 -14.29 -36.30
CA GLY A 800 -7.92 -14.44 -37.76
C GLY A 800 -6.61 -14.56 -38.54
N PHE A 801 -5.58 -13.81 -38.14
CA PHE A 801 -4.25 -13.85 -38.78
C PHE A 801 -3.48 -15.15 -38.47
N HIS A 802 -3.59 -15.71 -37.26
CA HIS A 802 -2.93 -16.97 -36.91
C HIS A 802 -3.52 -18.22 -37.60
N VAL A 803 -4.76 -18.17 -38.11
CA VAL A 803 -5.36 -19.27 -38.86
C VAL A 803 -4.94 -19.23 -40.34
N GLN A 804 -4.67 -18.06 -40.91
CA GLN A 804 -4.16 -17.95 -42.29
C GLN A 804 -2.65 -18.21 -42.40
N SER A 805 -1.84 -17.85 -41.39
CA SER A 805 -0.39 -18.10 -41.44
C SER A 805 0.01 -19.56 -41.21
N ARG A 806 -0.82 -20.37 -40.53
CA ARG A 806 -0.57 -21.83 -40.42
C ARG A 806 -0.81 -22.60 -41.73
N ASN A 807 -1.64 -22.08 -42.63
CA ASN A 807 -1.92 -22.72 -43.92
C ASN A 807 -0.92 -22.32 -45.02
N THR A 808 -0.15 -21.24 -44.84
CA THR A 808 0.89 -20.82 -45.81
C THR A 808 2.28 -21.38 -45.49
N VAL A 809 2.56 -21.68 -44.22
CA VAL A 809 3.86 -22.25 -43.80
C VAL A 809 3.99 -23.76 -44.09
N SER A 810 2.90 -24.45 -44.47
CA SER A 810 2.92 -25.86 -44.88
C SER A 810 3.07 -26.11 -46.39
N GLN A 811 3.16 -25.06 -47.21
CA GLN A 811 3.35 -25.18 -48.67
C GLN A 811 4.70 -24.71 -49.21
N LEU A 812 5.60 -24.21 -48.35
CA LEU A 812 6.99 -23.84 -48.73
C LEU A 812 8.05 -24.79 -48.14
N GLY A 813 7.64 -26.02 -47.84
CA GLY A 813 8.51 -27.13 -47.46
C GLY A 813 8.28 -28.35 -48.34
N ARG A 814 8.54 -28.23 -49.64
CA ARG A 814 8.83 -29.32 -50.57
C ARG A 814 9.81 -28.83 -51.63
#